data_AF-A0A0L0BRU0-F1
#
_entry.id   AF-A0A0L0BRU0-F1
#
_cell.length_a   1.000
_cell.length_b   1.000
_cell.length_c   1.000
_cell.angle_alpha   90.00
_cell.angle_beta   90.00
_cell.angle_gamma   90.00
#
_symmetry.space_group_name_H-M   'P 1'
#
loop_
_entity.id
_entity.type
_entity.pdbx_description
1 polymer ?
#
loop_
_entity_poly.entity_id
_entity_poly.type
_entity_poly.pdbx_seq_one_letter_code
_entity_poly.pdbx_strand_id
1 'polypeptide(L)'
;MANVYWNKFHILPVLWFIVFLTMSESKSVSSSSNFCTKDDRCTEPFKDQSRYDHYRVYNVELATEQHVDLFKKLEQQSDSMSFMGHARDVGQKLTILVAAHKVADLADLLEYYQVKHRILTYNFQEKIDKNYASVLPIGTDLSKFDWHHYYHLETIYEWLQSLVEKYPGVVTLLDMGNSTQGFPIKGVKISHNPDNKAIFIESGIHAREWIAPATATFLINSLLTSTDKDIENLAKNYNWIIFPSVNPDGYKFTFEHDRMWRKNRQIFGTCRGVDLNRNYPDHWNSTGSSSDPCRYDFAGPAAGSEMETQRLMKFIADNVQKEQIKTYISLHSFSQMIMFPYGHTKEHVYNYEDLKEFGQSASNAIKELTGSNYISGNSFETIYPSSGGSMDWAYAVHKIPIAYTFELRGPPDSQDMFILPAEEILPTAREALTAIRAIVKGATAKVLSLILFYTMTESKTVNSSSAVSANEETIKDRSRYDNYRIYNVELATEQHVNLFQKLEEQSDSMIFIGHAREIGQKLSILVAAHKIADLADLLEYYQVKHRILTYNFQEKIDKNYASVLPIGTDLSKFDWHHYYHLETIYEWLQSLVEKYPGIVTLLDMGNSTQGFPIKGVKISHNPNNKAIFIESGIHAREWIAPATATFLINSLLTSTDEDIQNLAKNYNWIIFPSVNPDGYKFTFEHDRMWRKNRQIFGINRGVDLNRNYPDHWNSTGSSSDPSRYDFSGPTAGSELETQRLMKFIEDNVEKEQIKTYLSLHSYSQMIMFPYGYTKEHAYNYEDLRELGQLAANAIKALTGVHYTSGSKIETIYPSSGSSIDWVYAVHKIPIAYTFELRGPPDSQDMFILPAEQILPTAQEAFAAIRAIVEGAAAKGYYK
;
A
#
# COMPACT_ATOMS: atom_id res chain seq x y z
N MET A 1 -17.58 -22.31 -54.34
CA MET A 1 -18.43 -23.50 -54.09
C MET A 1 -18.95 -23.33 -52.67
N ALA A 2 -20.15 -22.78 -52.44
CA ALA A 2 -21.48 -23.42 -52.54
C ALA A 2 -21.70 -24.45 -51.41
N ASN A 3 -22.79 -24.50 -50.61
CA ASN A 3 -24.02 -23.69 -50.45
C ASN A 3 -24.45 -23.79 -48.95
N VAL A 4 -24.94 -22.74 -48.28
CA VAL A 4 -26.37 -22.37 -48.11
C VAL A 4 -27.33 -23.55 -47.86
N TYR A 5 -27.99 -23.57 -46.69
CA TYR A 5 -29.42 -23.93 -46.55
C TYR A 5 -30.08 -23.17 -45.39
N TRP A 6 -31.36 -22.86 -45.54
CA TRP A 6 -32.21 -22.07 -44.63
C TRP A 6 -33.53 -22.81 -44.35
N ASN A 7 -34.29 -22.30 -43.37
CA ASN A 7 -35.77 -22.38 -43.23
C ASN A 7 -36.44 -23.70 -42.79
N LYS A 8 -37.15 -23.67 -41.64
CA LYS A 8 -38.58 -23.27 -41.58
C LYS A 8 -39.14 -23.07 -40.16
N PHE A 9 -40.16 -22.22 -40.07
CA PHE A 9 -41.00 -21.92 -38.89
C PHE A 9 -42.03 -23.02 -38.57
N HIS A 10 -42.53 -23.03 -37.32
CA HIS A 10 -43.96 -23.24 -37.04
C HIS A 10 -44.45 -22.41 -35.83
N ILE A 11 -45.77 -22.29 -35.71
CA ILE A 11 -46.51 -21.22 -35.02
C ILE A 11 -47.15 -21.75 -33.72
N LEU A 12 -47.03 -20.96 -32.63
CA LEU A 12 -47.96 -20.65 -31.51
C LEU A 12 -49.12 -21.66 -31.15
N PRO A 13 -49.46 -21.81 -29.86
CA PRO A 13 -50.32 -20.80 -29.23
C PRO A 13 -50.02 -20.36 -27.79
N VAL A 14 -50.47 -19.13 -27.55
CA VAL A 14 -50.68 -18.42 -26.29
C VAL A 14 -51.34 -19.27 -25.20
N LEU A 15 -50.87 -19.12 -23.96
CA LEU A 15 -51.62 -19.47 -22.75
C LEU A 15 -51.53 -18.31 -21.75
N TRP A 16 -52.68 -17.71 -21.45
CA TRP A 16 -52.80 -16.65 -20.45
C TRP A 16 -52.63 -17.22 -19.05
N PHE A 17 -51.81 -16.57 -18.21
CA PHE A 17 -51.93 -16.66 -16.76
C PHE A 17 -52.08 -15.26 -16.18
N ILE A 18 -53.27 -14.99 -15.65
CA ILE A 18 -53.55 -13.81 -14.83
C ILE A 18 -53.02 -14.12 -13.43
N VAL A 19 -52.09 -13.30 -12.92
CA VAL A 19 -51.72 -13.29 -11.51
C VAL A 19 -51.98 -11.89 -10.98
N PHE A 20 -52.78 -11.80 -9.93
CA PHE A 20 -53.06 -10.54 -9.22
C PHE A 20 -51.78 -10.04 -8.53
N LEU A 21 -51.29 -8.87 -8.94
CA LEU A 21 -50.29 -8.12 -8.19
C LEU A 21 -50.98 -7.36 -7.06
N THR A 22 -51.03 -7.98 -5.88
CA THR A 22 -51.31 -7.27 -4.63
C THR A 22 -50.09 -6.42 -4.26
N MET A 23 -50.30 -5.13 -4.01
CA MET A 23 -49.26 -4.27 -3.44
C MET A 23 -48.80 -4.82 -2.09
N SER A 24 -47.49 -5.06 -1.93
CA SER A 24 -46.85 -5.25 -0.63
C SER A 24 -45.79 -4.19 -0.44
N GLU A 25 -45.87 -3.48 0.69
CA GLU A 25 -44.97 -2.39 1.05
C GLU A 25 -43.51 -2.85 1.08
N SER A 26 -42.61 -1.98 0.64
CA SER A 26 -41.16 -2.19 0.68
C SER A 26 -40.67 -2.25 2.12
N LYS A 27 -40.43 -3.45 2.65
CA LYS A 27 -39.69 -3.60 3.90
C LYS A 27 -38.22 -3.33 3.66
N SER A 28 -37.68 -2.37 4.41
CA SER A 28 -36.25 -2.11 4.49
C SER A 28 -35.50 -3.37 4.93
N VAL A 29 -34.42 -3.70 4.23
CA VAL A 29 -33.48 -4.73 4.66
C VAL A 29 -32.58 -4.12 5.73
N SER A 30 -32.87 -4.41 7.00
CA SER A 30 -31.98 -4.06 8.10
C SER A 30 -30.77 -5.00 8.09
N SER A 31 -29.59 -4.50 7.73
CA SER A 31 -28.32 -5.22 7.84
C SER A 31 -27.93 -5.42 9.31
N SER A 32 -28.27 -6.57 9.89
CA SER A 32 -27.90 -6.92 11.27
C SER A 32 -26.50 -7.54 11.34
N SER A 33 -25.46 -6.72 11.24
CA SER A 33 -24.06 -7.12 11.47
C SER A 33 -23.64 -6.91 12.94
N ASN A 34 -24.27 -7.65 13.86
CA ASN A 34 -23.97 -7.57 15.29
C ASN A 34 -22.96 -8.66 15.73
N PHE A 35 -21.66 -8.38 15.59
CA PHE A 35 -20.59 -9.15 16.24
C PHE A 35 -19.44 -8.24 16.69
N CYS A 36 -19.67 -7.44 17.73
CA CYS A 36 -18.62 -6.83 18.55
C CYS A 36 -18.76 -7.34 19.99
N THR A 37 -17.63 -7.63 20.64
CA THR A 37 -17.61 -8.07 22.04
C THR A 37 -17.60 -6.87 22.99
N LYS A 38 -17.91 -7.12 24.26
CA LYS A 38 -18.40 -6.12 25.22
C LYS A 38 -17.40 -5.02 25.63
N ASP A 39 -16.14 -5.12 25.19
CA ASP A 39 -15.06 -4.19 25.51
C ASP A 39 -14.71 -3.22 24.36
N ASP A 40 -15.29 -3.41 23.17
CA ASP A 40 -15.04 -2.54 22.01
C ASP A 40 -15.87 -1.26 22.08
N ARG A 41 -15.20 -0.10 22.05
CA ARG A 41 -15.81 1.24 22.05
C ARG A 41 -16.40 1.63 20.68
N CYS A 42 -17.21 0.75 20.10
CA CYS A 42 -17.93 0.97 18.85
C CYS A 42 -19.18 1.85 19.07
N THR A 43 -18.98 3.15 19.27
CA THR A 43 -20.09 4.14 19.28
C THR A 43 -20.42 4.72 17.91
N GLU A 44 -19.63 4.40 16.89
CA GLU A 44 -19.94 4.60 15.47
C GLU A 44 -19.54 3.31 14.72
N PRO A 45 -20.26 2.88 13.67
CA PRO A 45 -19.75 1.84 12.79
C PRO A 45 -18.49 2.38 12.11
N PHE A 46 -17.34 1.75 12.35
CA PHE A 46 -16.11 2.08 11.63
C PHE A 46 -16.36 1.93 10.13
N LYS A 47 -16.50 3.05 9.42
CA LYS A 47 -16.54 3.04 7.96
C LYS A 47 -15.24 2.40 7.45
N ASP A 48 -15.33 1.73 6.31
CA ASP A 48 -14.17 1.23 5.57
C ASP A 48 -13.49 2.39 4.85
N GLN A 49 -12.93 3.30 5.66
CA GLN A 49 -12.22 4.49 5.25
C GLN A 49 -10.72 4.24 5.32
N SER A 50 -10.02 4.63 4.27
CA SER A 50 -8.56 4.59 4.19
C SER A 50 -7.93 5.60 5.16
N ARG A 51 -6.88 5.15 5.87
CA ARG A 51 -6.09 6.00 6.79
C ARG A 51 -4.60 5.98 6.48
N TYR A 52 -3.95 7.07 6.87
CA TYR A 52 -2.58 7.45 6.56
C TYR A 52 -1.74 7.72 7.83
N ASP A 53 -2.08 7.08 8.95
CA ASP A 53 -1.43 7.30 10.26
C ASP A 53 0.06 6.91 10.20
N HIS A 54 0.94 7.83 10.58
CA HIS A 54 2.40 7.72 10.44
C HIS A 54 2.91 7.50 9.01
N TYR A 55 2.08 7.79 7.98
CA TYR A 55 2.55 7.83 6.60
C TYR A 55 3.39 9.08 6.43
N ARG A 56 4.51 8.94 5.73
CA ARG A 56 5.54 9.96 5.66
C ARG A 56 5.63 10.56 4.26
N VAL A 57 5.84 11.87 4.20
CA VAL A 57 6.14 12.56 2.94
C VAL A 57 7.65 12.78 2.90
N TYR A 58 8.33 12.18 1.92
CA TYR A 58 9.74 12.41 1.64
C TYR A 58 9.89 13.33 0.44
N ASN A 59 10.95 14.15 0.41
CA ASN A 59 11.42 14.85 -0.78
C ASN A 59 12.88 14.46 -1.02
N VAL A 60 13.13 13.74 -2.13
CA VAL A 60 14.41 13.10 -2.47
C VAL A 60 15.10 13.81 -3.63
N GLU A 61 16.43 13.74 -3.71
CA GLU A 61 17.24 14.30 -4.80
C GLU A 61 17.87 13.19 -5.67
N LEU A 62 17.47 13.12 -6.94
CA LEU A 62 17.93 12.11 -7.91
C LEU A 62 19.30 12.50 -8.48
N ALA A 63 20.31 12.58 -7.63
CA ALA A 63 21.66 13.07 -7.98
C ALA A 63 22.44 12.20 -8.99
N THR A 64 21.98 10.98 -9.31
CA THR A 64 22.63 10.07 -10.26
C THR A 64 21.61 9.27 -11.07
N GLU A 65 22.01 8.72 -12.21
CA GLU A 65 21.20 7.76 -13.00
C GLU A 65 20.78 6.54 -12.16
N GLN A 66 21.63 6.10 -11.22
CA GLN A 66 21.30 5.02 -10.30
C GLN A 66 20.11 5.39 -9.40
N HIS A 67 20.00 6.65 -8.95
CA HIS A 67 18.83 7.11 -8.19
C HIS A 67 17.60 7.13 -9.09
N VAL A 68 17.72 7.66 -10.32
CA VAL A 68 16.63 7.69 -11.29
C VAL A 68 16.07 6.27 -11.53
N ASP A 69 16.94 5.29 -11.78
CA ASP A 69 16.55 3.89 -11.98
C ASP A 69 16.01 3.22 -10.71
N LEU A 70 16.51 3.59 -9.51
CA LEU A 70 15.99 3.12 -8.23
C LEU A 70 14.52 3.56 -8.05
N PHE A 71 14.24 4.84 -8.23
CA PHE A 71 12.89 5.37 -8.03
C PHE A 71 11.93 5.02 -9.16
N LYS A 72 12.39 4.84 -10.41
CA LYS A 72 11.59 4.23 -11.49
C LYS A 72 11.11 2.83 -11.11
N LYS A 73 11.98 2.01 -10.50
CA LYS A 73 11.61 0.66 -10.04
C LYS A 73 10.65 0.69 -8.85
N LEU A 74 10.87 1.58 -7.87
CA LEU A 74 9.92 1.76 -6.76
C LEU A 74 8.54 2.21 -7.25
N GLU A 75 8.47 3.15 -8.21
CA GLU A 75 7.22 3.62 -8.85
C GLU A 75 6.50 2.54 -9.67
N GLN A 76 7.22 1.49 -10.10
CA GLN A 76 6.68 0.36 -10.86
C GLN A 76 6.26 -0.83 -9.97
N GLN A 77 6.90 -1.01 -8.81
CA GLN A 77 6.76 -2.24 -8.00
C GLN A 77 6.02 -2.06 -6.67
N SER A 78 5.88 -0.83 -6.14
CA SER A 78 5.25 -0.59 -4.84
C SER A 78 3.90 0.09 -4.99
N ASP A 79 2.84 -0.53 -4.45
CA ASP A 79 1.52 0.12 -4.30
C ASP A 79 1.40 0.87 -2.97
N SER A 80 2.41 0.72 -2.11
CA SER A 80 2.63 1.41 -0.83
C SER A 80 3.32 2.78 -0.93
N MET A 81 3.75 3.19 -2.13
CA MET A 81 4.43 4.48 -2.37
C MET A 81 3.71 5.29 -3.47
N SER A 82 3.23 6.47 -3.11
CA SER A 82 2.58 7.41 -4.04
C SER A 82 3.53 8.53 -4.44
N PHE A 83 3.82 8.61 -5.74
CA PHE A 83 4.78 9.56 -6.31
C PHE A 83 4.10 10.81 -6.85
N MET A 84 4.65 11.98 -6.52
CA MET A 84 4.16 13.28 -7.02
C MET A 84 4.94 13.65 -8.29
N GLY A 85 4.55 13.01 -9.40
CA GLY A 85 5.32 12.99 -10.65
C GLY A 85 6.13 11.71 -10.80
N HIS A 86 6.97 11.63 -11.83
CA HIS A 86 7.73 10.43 -12.18
C HIS A 86 9.23 10.64 -12.01
N ALA A 87 9.97 9.59 -11.64
CA ALA A 87 11.44 9.63 -11.68
C ALA A 87 11.94 9.61 -13.14
N ARG A 88 12.53 10.72 -13.62
CA ARG A 88 12.93 10.89 -15.02
C ARG A 88 14.38 11.34 -15.20
N ASP A 89 14.80 12.37 -14.47
CA ASP A 89 16.01 13.14 -14.79
C ASP A 89 17.00 13.25 -13.61
N VAL A 90 18.30 13.31 -13.94
CA VAL A 90 19.35 13.58 -12.94
C VAL A 90 19.25 15.02 -12.43
N GLY A 91 19.32 15.19 -11.12
CA GLY A 91 19.10 16.46 -10.42
C GLY A 91 17.64 16.78 -10.11
N GLN A 92 16.70 15.94 -10.57
CA GLN A 92 15.29 16.08 -10.20
C GLN A 92 15.09 15.94 -8.69
N LYS A 93 14.19 16.75 -8.13
CA LYS A 93 13.64 16.54 -6.79
C LYS A 93 12.26 15.93 -6.90
N LEU A 94 11.99 14.90 -6.14
CA LEU A 94 10.75 14.12 -6.22
C LEU A 94 10.12 14.00 -4.84
N THR A 95 8.82 14.28 -4.75
CA THR A 95 8.04 14.17 -3.51
C THR A 95 7.26 12.84 -3.51
N ILE A 96 7.34 12.09 -2.42
CA ILE A 96 6.83 10.71 -2.32
C ILE A 96 6.11 10.56 -0.98
N LEU A 97 4.85 10.11 -1.01
CA LEU A 97 4.10 9.68 0.17
C LEU A 97 4.29 8.18 0.36
N VAL A 98 4.74 7.77 1.55
CA VAL A 98 5.24 6.42 1.85
C VAL A 98 4.40 5.81 2.97
N ALA A 99 3.88 4.60 2.74
CA ALA A 99 3.10 3.89 3.74
C ALA A 99 3.90 3.58 5.00
N ALA A 100 3.24 3.67 6.16
CA ALA A 100 3.87 3.50 7.47
C ALA A 100 4.68 2.19 7.60
N HIS A 101 4.27 1.09 6.95
CA HIS A 101 4.99 -0.18 7.00
C HIS A 101 6.22 -0.27 6.08
N LYS A 102 6.40 0.68 5.15
CA LYS A 102 7.57 0.79 4.24
C LYS A 102 8.58 1.86 4.64
N VAL A 103 8.31 2.59 5.73
CA VAL A 103 9.20 3.66 6.23
C VAL A 103 10.61 3.13 6.50
N ALA A 104 10.75 1.99 7.21
CA ALA A 104 12.05 1.42 7.52
C ALA A 104 12.79 0.91 6.27
N ASP A 105 12.07 0.24 5.35
CA ASP A 105 12.67 -0.27 4.10
C ASP A 105 13.15 0.88 3.21
N LEU A 106 12.37 1.96 3.06
CA LEU A 106 12.82 3.12 2.30
C LEU A 106 13.99 3.83 2.98
N ALA A 107 13.97 4.02 4.29
CA ALA A 107 15.08 4.63 5.02
C ALA A 107 16.41 3.88 4.78
N ASP A 108 16.38 2.55 4.89
CA ASP A 108 17.53 1.67 4.63
C ASP A 108 18.00 1.75 3.15
N LEU A 109 17.07 1.84 2.19
CA LEU A 109 17.42 2.09 0.78
C LEU A 109 18.05 3.47 0.56
N LEU A 110 17.50 4.52 1.17
CA LEU A 110 18.01 5.90 1.06
C LEU A 110 19.43 6.01 1.65
N GLU A 111 19.68 5.35 2.78
CA GLU A 111 21.01 5.26 3.40
C GLU A 111 21.98 4.48 2.52
N TYR A 112 21.62 3.26 2.10
CA TYR A 112 22.49 2.39 1.30
C TYR A 112 22.90 3.02 -0.04
N TYR A 113 21.95 3.64 -0.75
CA TYR A 113 22.21 4.33 -2.02
C TYR A 113 22.65 5.79 -1.85
N GLN A 114 22.84 6.27 -0.61
CA GLN A 114 23.29 7.64 -0.28
C GLN A 114 22.41 8.74 -0.91
N VAL A 115 21.11 8.49 -1.00
CA VAL A 115 20.13 9.41 -1.57
C VAL A 115 19.86 10.54 -0.58
N LYS A 116 20.28 11.76 -0.93
CA LYS A 116 19.91 12.96 -0.17
C LYS A 116 18.40 13.13 -0.17
N HIS A 117 17.84 13.38 1.01
CA HIS A 117 16.42 13.57 1.20
C HIS A 117 16.12 14.47 2.41
N ARG A 118 14.87 14.92 2.50
CA ARG A 118 14.26 15.49 3.71
C ARG A 118 12.92 14.83 3.95
N ILE A 119 12.55 14.65 5.21
CA ILE A 119 11.17 14.31 5.58
C ILE A 119 10.40 15.63 5.66
N LEU A 120 9.26 15.69 4.99
CA LEU A 120 8.36 16.84 4.94
C LEU A 120 7.19 16.70 5.92
N THR A 121 6.84 15.48 6.30
CA THR A 121 5.75 15.17 7.25
C THR A 121 5.96 13.77 7.80
N TYR A 122 5.84 13.62 9.13
CA TYR A 122 5.97 12.33 9.82
C TYR A 122 4.63 11.60 10.00
N ASN A 123 3.52 12.32 9.97
CA ASN A 123 2.17 11.77 10.10
C ASN A 123 1.19 12.49 9.17
N PHE A 124 0.98 11.94 7.97
CA PHE A 124 0.12 12.58 6.96
C PHE A 124 -1.36 12.62 7.35
N GLN A 125 -1.83 11.68 8.18
CA GLN A 125 -3.22 11.65 8.63
C GLN A 125 -3.64 12.89 9.42
N GLU A 126 -2.74 13.54 10.16
CA GLU A 126 -3.07 14.78 10.89
C GLU A 126 -3.49 15.92 9.95
N LYS A 127 -2.95 15.96 8.72
CA LYS A 127 -3.37 16.93 7.71
C LYS A 127 -4.77 16.58 7.19
N ILE A 128 -5.03 15.30 6.95
CA ILE A 128 -6.35 14.80 6.51
C ILE A 128 -7.41 15.07 7.58
N ASP A 129 -7.15 14.76 8.84
CA ASP A 129 -8.09 14.98 9.96
C ASP A 129 -8.39 16.48 10.14
N LYS A 130 -7.38 17.36 10.04
CA LYS A 130 -7.58 18.83 10.02
C LYS A 130 -8.40 19.29 8.81
N ASN A 131 -8.18 18.72 7.63
CA ASN A 131 -8.93 19.07 6.42
C ASN A 131 -10.38 18.61 6.49
N TYR A 132 -10.66 17.40 6.99
CA TYR A 132 -12.04 16.96 7.24
C TYR A 132 -12.77 17.79 8.30
N ALA A 133 -12.07 18.29 9.33
CA ALA A 133 -12.66 19.20 10.31
C ALA A 133 -13.12 20.55 9.70
N SER A 134 -12.67 20.89 8.48
CA SER A 134 -13.12 22.07 7.71
C SER A 134 -14.23 21.77 6.68
N VAL A 135 -14.74 20.53 6.62
CA VAL A 135 -15.86 20.15 5.76
C VAL A 135 -17.17 20.39 6.50
N LEU A 136 -18.12 21.09 5.87
CA LEU A 136 -19.47 21.22 6.43
C LEU A 136 -20.35 20.02 6.02
N PRO A 137 -21.19 19.46 6.93
CA PRO A 137 -22.00 18.28 6.65
C PRO A 137 -22.97 18.44 5.47
N ILE A 138 -23.34 17.31 4.85
CA ILE A 138 -24.46 17.23 3.89
C ILE A 138 -25.74 17.78 4.54
N GLY A 139 -26.53 18.57 3.79
CA GLY A 139 -27.72 19.24 4.31
C GLY A 139 -27.43 20.52 5.12
N THR A 140 -26.21 21.05 5.05
CA THR A 140 -25.89 22.38 5.56
C THR A 140 -26.73 23.44 4.85
N ASP A 141 -27.38 24.31 5.64
CA ASP A 141 -28.16 25.45 5.15
C ASP A 141 -27.35 26.32 4.18
N LEU A 142 -27.88 26.57 2.97
CA LEU A 142 -27.19 27.29 1.89
C LEU A 142 -26.84 28.75 2.24
N SER A 143 -27.42 29.34 3.28
CA SER A 143 -26.98 30.64 3.82
C SER A 143 -25.58 30.60 4.46
N LYS A 144 -25.07 29.40 4.76
CA LYS A 144 -23.70 29.14 5.23
C LYS A 144 -22.75 28.69 4.11
N PHE A 145 -23.17 28.71 2.85
CA PHE A 145 -22.29 28.39 1.73
C PHE A 145 -21.28 29.54 1.53
N ASP A 146 -20.01 29.28 1.80
CA ASP A 146 -18.92 30.25 1.82
C ASP A 146 -17.64 29.69 1.12
N TRP A 147 -16.51 30.39 1.30
CA TRP A 147 -15.19 29.99 0.81
C TRP A 147 -14.17 29.90 1.94
N HIS A 148 -14.64 29.41 3.09
CA HIS A 148 -13.86 29.07 4.28
C HIS A 148 -14.00 27.58 4.65
N HIS A 149 -14.78 26.82 3.89
CA HIS A 149 -15.04 25.40 4.08
C HIS A 149 -15.01 24.64 2.75
N TYR A 150 -14.80 23.32 2.83
CA TYR A 150 -15.04 22.41 1.71
C TYR A 150 -16.45 21.79 1.81
N TYR A 151 -17.03 21.42 0.68
CA TYR A 151 -18.42 20.98 0.58
C TYR A 151 -18.56 19.66 -0.17
N HIS A 152 -19.47 18.81 0.30
CA HIS A 152 -19.91 17.61 -0.43
C HIS A 152 -20.59 17.97 -1.76
N LEU A 153 -20.56 17.03 -2.71
CA LEU A 153 -21.13 17.20 -4.06
C LEU A 153 -22.61 17.60 -4.03
N GLU A 154 -23.38 16.97 -3.13
CA GLU A 154 -24.79 17.22 -2.91
C GLU A 154 -25.05 18.69 -2.58
N THR A 155 -24.32 19.26 -1.61
CA THR A 155 -24.45 20.67 -1.21
C THR A 155 -24.03 21.63 -2.34
N ILE A 156 -23.01 21.28 -3.14
CA ILE A 156 -22.63 22.07 -4.33
C ILE A 156 -23.79 22.07 -5.34
N TYR A 157 -24.44 20.93 -5.59
CA TYR A 157 -25.54 20.83 -6.56
C TYR A 157 -26.83 21.52 -6.09
N GLU A 158 -27.14 21.47 -4.79
CA GLU A 158 -28.22 22.26 -4.17
C GLU A 158 -27.94 23.77 -4.30
N TRP A 159 -26.70 24.19 -4.05
CA TRP A 159 -26.27 25.57 -4.24
C TRP A 159 -26.40 26.03 -5.70
N LEU A 160 -25.93 25.25 -6.68
CA LEU A 160 -26.09 25.57 -8.11
C LEU A 160 -27.58 25.73 -8.50
N GLN A 161 -28.45 24.86 -8.00
CA GLN A 161 -29.90 24.96 -8.22
C GLN A 161 -30.48 26.26 -7.65
N SER A 162 -30.10 26.63 -6.42
CA SER A 162 -30.54 27.90 -5.79
C SER A 162 -30.15 29.16 -6.59
N LEU A 163 -29.04 29.12 -7.33
CA LEU A 163 -28.61 30.24 -8.17
C LEU A 163 -29.52 30.44 -9.38
N VAL A 164 -30.09 29.37 -9.94
CA VAL A 164 -31.06 29.44 -11.04
C VAL A 164 -32.34 30.16 -10.58
N GLU A 165 -32.80 29.84 -9.37
CA GLU A 165 -34.00 30.44 -8.76
C GLU A 165 -33.75 31.91 -8.37
N LYS A 166 -32.53 32.24 -7.92
CA LYS A 166 -32.14 33.59 -7.50
C LYS A 166 -31.82 34.53 -8.68
N TYR A 167 -31.35 34.00 -9.80
CA TYR A 167 -30.93 34.77 -10.99
C TYR A 167 -31.64 34.29 -12.28
N PRO A 168 -32.99 34.32 -12.32
CA PRO A 168 -33.75 33.80 -13.44
C PRO A 168 -33.44 34.56 -14.74
N GLY A 169 -33.20 33.81 -15.82
CA GLY A 169 -32.82 34.36 -17.13
C GLY A 169 -31.35 34.75 -17.28
N VAL A 170 -30.56 34.72 -16.19
CA VAL A 170 -29.10 34.92 -16.21
C VAL A 170 -28.36 33.60 -15.96
N VAL A 171 -28.82 32.80 -15.00
CA VAL A 171 -28.25 31.49 -14.65
C VAL A 171 -29.13 30.38 -15.21
N THR A 172 -28.50 29.36 -15.81
CA THR A 172 -29.16 28.13 -16.29
C THR A 172 -28.41 26.92 -15.78
N LEU A 173 -29.09 25.95 -15.16
CA LEU A 173 -28.48 24.68 -14.78
C LEU A 173 -28.13 23.89 -16.05
N LEU A 174 -26.96 23.26 -16.04
CA LEU A 174 -26.51 22.34 -17.07
C LEU A 174 -26.31 20.95 -16.47
N ASP A 175 -26.62 19.93 -17.25
CA ASP A 175 -26.44 18.52 -16.90
C ASP A 175 -25.87 17.81 -18.14
N MET A 176 -24.70 17.17 -18.00
CA MET A 176 -24.09 16.40 -19.10
C MET A 176 -24.54 14.93 -19.13
N GLY A 177 -25.44 14.53 -18.24
CA GLY A 177 -25.83 13.16 -17.99
C GLY A 177 -24.97 12.50 -16.90
N ASN A 178 -25.17 11.21 -16.72
CA ASN A 178 -24.59 10.47 -15.60
C ASN A 178 -23.17 9.96 -15.88
N SER A 179 -22.39 9.89 -14.79
CA SER A 179 -21.11 9.21 -14.60
C SER A 179 -21.22 7.68 -14.59
N THR A 180 -20.10 7.01 -14.33
CA THR A 180 -19.96 5.56 -14.27
C THR A 180 -20.83 4.91 -13.19
N GLN A 181 -20.85 5.46 -11.97
CA GLN A 181 -21.69 4.99 -10.85
C GLN A 181 -23.09 5.64 -10.86
N GLY A 182 -23.42 6.43 -11.88
CA GLY A 182 -24.79 6.94 -12.09
C GLY A 182 -25.08 8.32 -11.50
N PHE A 183 -24.09 9.03 -10.96
CA PHE A 183 -24.25 10.41 -10.46
C PHE A 183 -24.31 11.41 -11.62
N PRO A 184 -25.20 12.42 -11.59
CA PRO A 184 -25.31 13.41 -12.67
C PRO A 184 -24.14 14.39 -12.66
N ILE A 185 -23.61 14.76 -13.83
CA ILE A 185 -22.52 15.73 -13.97
C ILE A 185 -23.11 17.12 -14.21
N LYS A 186 -23.21 17.92 -13.14
CA LYS A 186 -23.89 19.23 -13.16
C LYS A 186 -22.95 20.43 -13.13
N GLY A 187 -23.40 21.51 -13.77
CA GLY A 187 -22.73 22.81 -13.85
C GLY A 187 -23.73 23.92 -14.12
N VAL A 188 -23.25 25.13 -14.41
CA VAL A 188 -24.11 26.28 -14.75
C VAL A 188 -23.60 27.05 -15.96
N LYS A 189 -24.54 27.62 -16.71
CA LYS A 189 -24.31 28.70 -17.66
C LYS A 189 -24.69 30.02 -17.00
N ILE A 190 -23.79 31.01 -17.03
CA ILE A 190 -24.07 32.42 -16.69
C ILE A 190 -24.03 33.22 -17.99
N SER A 191 -25.11 33.92 -18.31
CA SER A 191 -25.24 34.68 -19.56
C SER A 191 -26.07 35.94 -19.36
N HIS A 192 -25.47 37.10 -19.62
CA HIS A 192 -26.18 38.38 -19.69
C HIS A 192 -26.57 38.77 -21.12
N ASN A 193 -25.93 38.16 -22.12
CA ASN A 193 -26.25 38.30 -23.54
C ASN A 193 -25.90 36.98 -24.26
N PRO A 194 -26.86 36.29 -24.91
CA PRO A 194 -26.60 35.01 -25.58
C PRO A 194 -25.58 35.12 -26.73
N ASP A 195 -25.39 36.30 -27.34
CA ASP A 195 -24.45 36.49 -28.45
C ASP A 195 -22.97 36.66 -28.02
N ASN A 196 -22.70 36.76 -26.71
CA ASN A 196 -21.34 36.84 -26.18
C ASN A 196 -20.56 35.54 -26.42
N LYS A 197 -19.23 35.66 -26.59
CA LYS A 197 -18.34 34.48 -26.65
C LYS A 197 -18.33 33.76 -25.30
N ALA A 198 -18.26 32.43 -25.32
CA ALA A 198 -18.22 31.64 -24.11
C ALA A 198 -16.80 31.27 -23.64
N ILE A 199 -16.65 31.21 -22.32
CA ILE A 199 -15.51 30.68 -21.59
C ILE A 199 -16.00 29.41 -20.89
N PHE A 200 -15.36 28.28 -21.20
CA PHE A 200 -15.64 26.99 -20.58
C PHE A 200 -14.61 26.70 -19.49
N ILE A 201 -15.08 26.30 -18.31
CA ILE A 201 -14.26 25.91 -17.17
C ILE A 201 -14.75 24.56 -16.62
N GLU A 202 -13.84 23.60 -16.52
CA GLU A 202 -14.03 22.38 -15.75
C GLU A 202 -13.03 22.30 -14.59
N SER A 203 -13.43 21.59 -13.55
CA SER A 203 -12.63 21.35 -12.36
C SER A 203 -12.95 19.99 -11.76
N GLY A 204 -12.07 19.50 -10.89
CA GLY A 204 -12.31 18.27 -10.13
C GLY A 204 -12.33 17.01 -10.99
N ILE A 205 -11.74 17.03 -12.19
CA ILE A 205 -11.53 15.83 -13.03
C ILE A 205 -10.68 14.78 -12.29
N HIS A 206 -9.74 15.22 -11.46
CA HIS A 206 -9.12 14.41 -10.41
C HIS A 206 -9.80 14.70 -9.07
N ALA A 207 -10.26 13.65 -8.40
CA ALA A 207 -11.13 13.77 -7.25
C ALA A 207 -10.50 14.45 -6.01
N ARG A 208 -9.28 14.06 -5.62
CA ARG A 208 -8.55 14.61 -4.45
C ARG A 208 -8.22 16.10 -4.52
N GLU A 209 -8.33 16.72 -5.69
CA GLU A 209 -7.89 18.09 -5.98
C GLU A 209 -8.95 19.13 -5.54
N TRP A 210 -9.42 19.02 -4.28
CA TRP A 210 -10.59 19.71 -3.71
C TRP A 210 -10.61 21.23 -3.86
N ILE A 211 -9.44 21.85 -3.92
CA ILE A 211 -9.28 23.29 -4.12
C ILE A 211 -9.79 23.76 -5.50
N ALA A 212 -9.79 22.89 -6.51
CA ALA A 212 -10.28 23.22 -7.84
C ALA A 212 -11.83 23.35 -7.88
N PRO A 213 -12.64 22.38 -7.39
CA PRO A 213 -14.08 22.58 -7.19
C PRO A 213 -14.43 23.81 -6.34
N ALA A 214 -13.72 24.04 -5.24
CA ALA A 214 -13.95 25.22 -4.38
C ALA A 214 -13.62 26.55 -5.10
N THR A 215 -12.61 26.55 -5.96
CA THR A 215 -12.29 27.68 -6.83
C THR A 215 -13.37 27.89 -7.90
N ALA A 216 -13.90 26.82 -8.51
CA ALA A 216 -14.96 26.92 -9.51
C ALA A 216 -16.26 27.51 -8.94
N THR A 217 -16.67 27.13 -7.72
CA THR A 217 -17.83 27.75 -7.06
C THR A 217 -17.57 29.22 -6.70
N PHE A 218 -16.34 29.57 -6.31
CA PHE A 218 -15.96 30.98 -6.08
C PHE A 218 -16.05 31.83 -7.36
N LEU A 219 -15.63 31.30 -8.51
CA LEU A 219 -15.74 31.97 -9.81
C LEU A 219 -17.22 32.20 -10.16
N ILE A 220 -18.07 31.18 -10.03
CA ILE A 220 -19.52 31.29 -10.24
C ILE A 220 -20.12 32.40 -9.38
N ASN A 221 -19.82 32.41 -8.07
CA ASN A 221 -20.34 33.44 -7.17
C ASN A 221 -19.81 34.84 -7.53
N SER A 222 -18.50 34.97 -7.78
CA SER A 222 -17.87 36.26 -8.09
C SER A 222 -18.47 36.92 -9.33
N LEU A 223 -18.80 36.13 -10.36
CA LEU A 223 -19.46 36.62 -11.58
C LEU A 223 -20.91 37.09 -11.34
N LEU A 224 -21.58 36.60 -10.29
CA LEU A 224 -22.97 36.94 -9.96
C LEU A 224 -23.12 38.01 -8.86
N THR A 225 -22.13 38.16 -7.97
CA THR A 225 -22.24 39.01 -6.77
C THR A 225 -21.18 40.08 -6.61
N SER A 226 -20.11 40.09 -7.43
CA SER A 226 -19.03 41.07 -7.25
C SER A 226 -19.49 42.50 -7.57
N THR A 227 -19.06 43.44 -6.73
CA THR A 227 -19.23 44.89 -6.94
C THR A 227 -18.02 45.53 -7.61
N ASP A 228 -16.93 44.78 -7.85
CA ASP A 228 -15.80 45.22 -8.65
C ASP A 228 -16.23 45.37 -10.11
N LYS A 229 -16.09 46.59 -10.66
CA LYS A 229 -16.48 46.92 -12.03
C LYS A 229 -15.74 46.10 -13.08
N ASP A 230 -14.50 45.69 -12.81
CA ASP A 230 -13.76 44.80 -13.70
C ASP A 230 -14.39 43.41 -13.79
N ILE A 231 -14.89 42.88 -12.66
CA ILE A 231 -15.55 41.57 -12.59
C ILE A 231 -16.99 41.66 -13.14
N GLU A 232 -17.72 42.74 -12.85
CA GLU A 232 -19.05 43.01 -13.40
C GLU A 232 -19.00 43.11 -14.95
N ASN A 233 -17.99 43.80 -15.49
CA ASN A 233 -17.76 43.86 -16.94
C ASN A 233 -17.36 42.49 -17.51
N LEU A 234 -16.53 41.73 -16.80
CA LEU A 234 -16.11 40.38 -17.19
C LEU A 234 -17.30 39.41 -17.26
N ALA A 235 -18.24 39.50 -16.32
CA ALA A 235 -19.50 38.75 -16.33
C ALA A 235 -20.43 39.18 -17.47
N LYS A 236 -20.56 40.49 -17.72
CA LYS A 236 -21.49 41.03 -18.73
C LYS A 236 -21.03 40.86 -20.18
N ASN A 237 -19.73 40.81 -20.44
CA ASN A 237 -19.15 40.74 -21.79
C ASN A 237 -18.87 39.31 -22.29
N TYR A 238 -18.95 38.31 -21.41
CA TYR A 238 -18.67 36.90 -21.72
C TYR A 238 -19.75 35.99 -21.18
N ASN A 239 -20.01 34.89 -21.88
CA ASN A 239 -20.81 33.79 -21.35
C ASN A 239 -19.90 32.82 -20.60
N TRP A 240 -20.34 32.30 -19.46
CA TRP A 240 -19.54 31.41 -18.63
C TRP A 240 -20.23 30.06 -18.51
N ILE A 241 -19.51 28.99 -18.78
CA ILE A 241 -19.99 27.61 -18.65
C ILE A 241 -19.04 26.92 -17.68
N ILE A 242 -19.49 26.65 -16.45
CA ILE A 242 -18.63 26.21 -15.35
C ILE A 242 -19.19 24.92 -14.73
N PHE A 243 -18.35 23.89 -14.65
CA PHE A 243 -18.66 22.59 -14.03
C PHE A 243 -17.74 22.35 -12.83
N PRO A 244 -18.24 22.50 -11.58
CA PRO A 244 -17.42 22.37 -10.38
C PRO A 244 -16.80 20.97 -10.15
N SER A 245 -17.44 19.91 -10.62
CA SER A 245 -16.85 18.57 -10.64
C SER A 245 -17.32 17.80 -11.88
N VAL A 246 -16.37 17.36 -12.70
CA VAL A 246 -16.61 16.43 -13.83
C VAL A 246 -16.32 14.96 -13.47
N ASN A 247 -15.83 14.69 -12.25
CA ASN A 247 -15.65 13.34 -11.69
C ASN A 247 -16.46 13.21 -10.37
N PRO A 248 -17.81 13.16 -10.45
CA PRO A 248 -18.65 13.13 -9.25
C PRO A 248 -18.42 11.87 -8.40
N ASP A 249 -18.18 10.73 -9.04
CA ASP A 249 -17.92 9.43 -8.41
C ASP A 249 -16.68 9.46 -7.54
N GLY A 250 -15.55 9.84 -8.13
CA GLY A 250 -14.29 9.98 -7.42
C GLY A 250 -14.38 11.07 -6.36
N TYR A 251 -14.97 12.23 -6.67
CA TYR A 251 -15.09 13.34 -5.71
C TYR A 251 -15.85 12.88 -4.48
N LYS A 252 -17.01 12.23 -4.63
CA LYS A 252 -17.78 11.66 -3.52
C LYS A 252 -16.96 10.63 -2.73
N PHE A 253 -16.27 9.71 -3.40
CA PHE A 253 -15.40 8.71 -2.76
C PHE A 253 -14.32 9.34 -1.87
N THR A 254 -13.83 10.55 -2.19
CA THR A 254 -12.86 11.27 -1.34
C THR A 254 -13.41 11.85 -0.04
N PHE A 255 -14.73 11.98 0.13
CA PHE A 255 -15.34 12.37 1.41
C PHE A 255 -15.74 11.17 2.27
N GLU A 256 -16.00 10.03 1.64
CA GLU A 256 -16.62 8.87 2.29
C GLU A 256 -15.63 7.73 2.59
N HIS A 257 -14.57 7.60 1.78
CA HIS A 257 -13.73 6.40 1.72
C HIS A 257 -12.22 6.68 1.65
N ASP A 258 -11.71 7.38 0.64
CA ASP A 258 -10.28 7.69 0.52
C ASP A 258 -10.03 9.12 0.04
N ARG A 259 -9.53 9.97 0.95
CA ARG A 259 -9.21 11.38 0.69
C ARG A 259 -8.20 11.59 -0.45
N MET A 260 -7.35 10.61 -0.72
CA MET A 260 -6.26 10.69 -1.70
C MET A 260 -6.61 10.09 -3.07
N TRP A 261 -7.85 9.63 -3.25
CA TRP A 261 -8.33 9.06 -4.52
C TRP A 261 -8.30 10.09 -5.66
N ARG A 262 -7.73 9.71 -6.82
CA ARG A 262 -7.64 10.57 -8.02
C ARG A 262 -8.70 10.24 -9.09
N LYS A 263 -8.82 8.96 -9.44
CA LYS A 263 -9.41 8.46 -10.68
C LYS A 263 -10.95 8.51 -10.65
N ASN A 264 -11.65 8.08 -11.71
CA ASN A 264 -13.08 7.69 -11.58
C ASN A 264 -13.20 6.37 -10.79
N ARG A 265 -14.37 5.71 -10.78
CA ARG A 265 -14.61 4.45 -10.01
C ARG A 265 -14.96 3.22 -10.87
N GLN A 266 -14.71 3.23 -12.18
CA GLN A 266 -14.85 2.05 -13.04
C GLN A 266 -13.96 0.89 -12.57
N ILE A 267 -14.43 -0.36 -12.64
CA ILE A 267 -13.67 -1.54 -12.17
C ILE A 267 -12.95 -2.30 -13.29
N PHE A 268 -11.73 -2.75 -12.99
CA PHE A 268 -10.82 -3.49 -13.87
C PHE A 268 -10.12 -4.62 -13.08
N GLY A 269 -10.85 -5.69 -12.76
CA GLY A 269 -10.31 -6.81 -12.00
C GLY A 269 -10.03 -6.45 -10.54
N THR A 270 -8.77 -6.53 -10.13
CA THR A 270 -8.28 -6.14 -8.79
C THR A 270 -8.24 -4.63 -8.58
N CYS A 271 -8.33 -3.83 -9.64
CA CYS A 271 -8.03 -2.40 -9.59
C CYS A 271 -9.20 -1.55 -10.09
N ARG A 272 -9.25 -0.28 -9.68
CA ARG A 272 -10.33 0.66 -10.00
C ARG A 272 -9.81 1.98 -10.54
N GLY A 273 -10.64 2.59 -11.37
CA GLY A 273 -10.53 3.93 -11.89
C GLY A 273 -9.60 4.09 -13.09
N VAL A 274 -9.92 5.06 -13.93
CA VAL A 274 -9.09 5.63 -15.00
C VAL A 274 -8.70 7.06 -14.63
N ASP A 275 -7.48 7.47 -15.00
CA ASP A 275 -7.11 8.89 -15.00
C ASP A 275 -7.87 9.56 -16.15
N LEU A 276 -8.95 10.27 -15.81
CA LEU A 276 -9.81 10.92 -16.78
C LEU A 276 -9.05 11.94 -17.63
N ASN A 277 -7.97 12.54 -17.11
CA ASN A 277 -7.09 13.46 -17.86
C ASN A 277 -5.94 12.73 -18.60
N ARG A 278 -6.11 11.42 -18.84
CA ARG A 278 -5.33 10.60 -19.80
C ARG A 278 -6.22 9.89 -20.82
N ASN A 279 -7.54 10.05 -20.74
CA ASN A 279 -8.51 9.27 -21.50
C ASN A 279 -8.95 9.90 -22.84
N TYR A 280 -8.60 11.16 -23.15
CA TYR A 280 -9.10 11.85 -24.34
C TYR A 280 -8.48 11.32 -25.64
N PRO A 281 -9.21 11.32 -26.78
CA PRO A 281 -8.73 10.83 -28.08
C PRO A 281 -7.83 11.84 -28.80
N ASP A 282 -6.84 12.39 -28.09
CA ASP A 282 -5.79 13.23 -28.65
C ASP A 282 -4.43 12.69 -28.18
N HIS A 283 -3.69 12.12 -29.13
CA HIS A 283 -2.43 11.39 -28.87
C HIS A 283 -2.54 10.34 -27.75
N TRP A 284 -3.72 9.76 -27.55
CA TRP A 284 -4.08 8.89 -26.41
C TRP A 284 -3.03 7.80 -26.15
N ASN A 285 -2.63 7.70 -24.88
CA ASN A 285 -1.74 6.69 -24.34
C ASN A 285 -0.38 6.56 -25.07
N SER A 286 0.17 7.68 -25.56
CA SER A 286 1.46 7.73 -26.27
C SER A 286 2.65 8.11 -25.38
N THR A 287 2.43 8.90 -24.32
CA THR A 287 3.45 9.31 -23.36
C THR A 287 2.82 9.77 -22.03
N GLY A 288 3.56 9.61 -20.92
CA GLY A 288 3.16 10.06 -19.58
C GLY A 288 1.81 9.53 -19.09
N SER A 289 1.52 8.28 -19.41
CA SER A 289 0.31 7.54 -19.07
C SER A 289 0.63 6.05 -18.98
N SER A 290 -0.27 5.27 -18.37
CA SER A 290 -0.13 3.83 -18.20
C SER A 290 -1.22 3.05 -18.90
N SER A 291 -0.88 1.82 -19.31
CA SER A 291 -1.85 0.78 -19.76
C SER A 291 -2.18 -0.22 -18.65
N ASP A 292 -1.54 -0.13 -17.48
CA ASP A 292 -1.82 -0.93 -16.29
C ASP A 292 -2.99 -0.31 -15.50
N PRO A 293 -4.13 -1.02 -15.31
CA PRO A 293 -5.29 -0.52 -14.57
C PRO A 293 -5.01 -0.15 -13.10
N CYS A 294 -3.96 -0.71 -12.50
CA CYS A 294 -3.62 -0.48 -11.11
C CYS A 294 -2.88 0.84 -10.87
N ARG A 295 -2.25 1.40 -11.91
CA ARG A 295 -1.54 2.68 -11.79
C ARG A 295 -2.48 3.89 -11.70
N TYR A 296 -1.97 4.95 -11.09
CA TYR A 296 -2.70 6.21 -10.88
C TYR A 296 -2.92 7.02 -12.17
N ASP A 297 -2.10 6.75 -13.20
CA ASP A 297 -2.06 7.40 -14.53
C ASP A 297 -2.60 6.48 -15.64
N PHE A 298 -3.40 5.47 -15.28
CA PHE A 298 -4.02 4.55 -16.23
C PHE A 298 -4.92 5.31 -17.22
N ALA A 299 -4.63 5.18 -18.52
CA ALA A 299 -5.32 5.90 -19.61
C ALA A 299 -6.71 5.33 -19.97
N GLY A 300 -7.11 4.21 -19.34
CA GLY A 300 -8.31 3.45 -19.68
C GLY A 300 -8.05 2.34 -20.71
N PRO A 301 -9.05 1.49 -21.00
CA PRO A 301 -8.93 0.43 -22.01
C PRO A 301 -8.94 0.95 -23.46
N ALA A 302 -9.45 2.16 -23.70
CA ALA A 302 -9.48 2.82 -25.01
C ALA A 302 -9.63 4.34 -24.84
N ALA A 303 -9.32 5.11 -25.89
CA ALA A 303 -9.60 6.54 -25.89
C ALA A 303 -11.11 6.82 -25.81
N GLY A 304 -11.53 7.71 -24.91
CA GLY A 304 -12.92 8.03 -24.63
C GLY A 304 -13.72 6.86 -24.03
N SER A 305 -13.06 5.93 -23.34
CA SER A 305 -13.74 4.78 -22.72
C SER A 305 -14.64 5.16 -21.54
N GLU A 306 -14.29 6.21 -20.80
CA GLU A 306 -14.97 6.53 -19.54
C GLU A 306 -16.22 7.38 -19.74
N MET A 307 -17.25 7.10 -18.93
CA MET A 307 -18.55 7.76 -19.06
C MET A 307 -18.44 9.28 -18.85
N GLU A 308 -17.64 9.71 -17.88
CA GLU A 308 -17.39 11.13 -17.57
C GLU A 308 -16.73 11.85 -18.76
N THR A 309 -15.68 11.24 -19.32
CA THR A 309 -14.98 11.74 -20.51
C THR A 309 -15.92 11.80 -21.72
N GLN A 310 -16.75 10.78 -21.95
CA GLN A 310 -17.76 10.80 -23.02
C GLN A 310 -18.79 11.91 -22.83
N ARG A 311 -19.21 12.20 -21.59
CA ARG A 311 -20.15 13.30 -21.28
C ARG A 311 -19.53 14.65 -21.64
N LEU A 312 -18.30 14.91 -21.19
CA LEU A 312 -17.60 16.16 -21.47
C LEU A 312 -17.30 16.33 -22.96
N MET A 313 -16.81 15.26 -23.62
CA MET A 313 -16.55 15.26 -25.06
C MET A 313 -17.81 15.61 -25.86
N LYS A 314 -18.94 14.95 -25.55
CA LYS A 314 -20.22 15.23 -26.21
C LYS A 314 -20.69 16.65 -25.95
N PHE A 315 -20.63 17.13 -24.71
CA PHE A 315 -21.09 18.47 -24.36
C PHE A 315 -20.31 19.56 -25.13
N ILE A 316 -18.98 19.45 -25.19
CA ILE A 316 -18.13 20.39 -25.94
C ILE A 316 -18.42 20.29 -27.44
N ALA A 317 -18.53 19.09 -28.01
CA ALA A 317 -18.83 18.91 -29.43
C ALA A 317 -20.18 19.54 -29.83
N ASP A 318 -21.22 19.35 -29.02
CA ASP A 318 -22.56 19.90 -29.27
C ASP A 318 -22.63 21.43 -29.10
N ASN A 319 -21.79 22.02 -28.23
CA ASN A 319 -21.93 23.43 -27.82
C ASN A 319 -20.79 24.37 -28.28
N VAL A 320 -19.61 23.89 -28.69
CA VAL A 320 -18.46 24.75 -29.03
C VAL A 320 -18.76 25.82 -30.08
N GLN A 321 -19.52 25.48 -31.13
CA GLN A 321 -19.94 26.44 -32.16
C GLN A 321 -21.17 27.26 -31.70
N LYS A 322 -22.17 26.58 -31.13
CA LYS A 322 -23.45 27.18 -30.69
C LYS A 322 -23.26 28.28 -29.64
N GLU A 323 -22.49 27.98 -28.60
CA GLU A 323 -22.16 28.88 -27.48
C GLU A 323 -20.93 29.74 -27.79
N GLN A 324 -20.32 29.56 -28.96
CA GLN A 324 -19.12 30.27 -29.41
C GLN A 324 -17.99 30.21 -28.38
N ILE A 325 -17.68 29.01 -27.88
CA ILE A 325 -16.62 28.79 -26.89
C ILE A 325 -15.28 29.18 -27.52
N LYS A 326 -14.54 30.10 -26.88
CA LYS A 326 -13.21 30.57 -27.32
C LYS A 326 -12.11 30.38 -26.28
N THR A 327 -12.47 30.12 -25.03
CA THR A 327 -11.54 29.81 -23.96
C THR A 327 -11.94 28.50 -23.28
N TYR A 328 -10.97 27.62 -23.06
CA TYR A 328 -11.09 26.40 -22.25
C TYR A 328 -10.10 26.46 -21.10
N ILE A 329 -10.56 26.24 -19.87
CA ILE A 329 -9.72 26.19 -18.67
C ILE A 329 -10.03 24.90 -17.91
N SER A 330 -9.01 24.08 -17.64
CA SER A 330 -9.10 23.03 -16.62
C SER A 330 -8.44 23.48 -15.31
N LEU A 331 -9.12 23.29 -14.19
CA LEU A 331 -8.60 23.59 -12.85
C LEU A 331 -8.19 22.30 -12.13
N HIS A 332 -6.94 22.27 -11.70
CA HIS A 332 -6.25 21.17 -11.03
C HIS A 332 -5.51 21.68 -9.78
N SER A 333 -4.91 20.76 -9.04
CA SER A 333 -3.89 21.09 -8.02
C SER A 333 -2.95 19.91 -7.82
N PHE A 334 -1.70 20.08 -7.40
CA PHE A 334 -1.01 21.31 -7.00
C PHE A 334 0.30 21.43 -7.77
N SER A 335 0.78 22.67 -7.95
CA SER A 335 2.19 23.01 -8.29
C SER A 335 2.42 24.50 -8.50
N GLN A 336 1.37 25.35 -8.49
CA GLN A 336 1.43 26.75 -8.91
C GLN A 336 1.91 26.90 -10.36
N MET A 337 1.16 26.33 -11.31
CA MET A 337 1.47 26.39 -12.75
C MET A 337 0.27 26.84 -13.58
N ILE A 338 0.53 27.58 -14.66
CA ILE A 338 -0.45 28.00 -15.68
C ILE A 338 0.06 27.51 -17.04
N MET A 339 -0.35 26.31 -17.41
CA MET A 339 0.16 25.57 -18.56
C MET A 339 -0.74 25.71 -19.78
N PHE A 340 -0.16 25.68 -20.98
CA PHE A 340 -0.89 25.66 -22.25
C PHE A 340 -0.36 24.52 -23.17
N PRO A 341 -1.07 24.16 -24.25
CA PRO A 341 -0.73 23.00 -25.07
C PRO A 341 0.64 23.09 -25.77
N TYR A 342 1.25 21.98 -26.18
CA TYR A 342 0.84 20.60 -25.92
C TYR A 342 1.52 19.99 -24.69
N GLY A 343 0.87 18.99 -24.08
CA GLY A 343 1.47 18.10 -23.07
C GLY A 343 2.23 16.92 -23.69
N HIS A 344 1.83 16.47 -24.88
CA HIS A 344 2.33 15.23 -25.49
C HIS A 344 3.58 15.43 -26.35
N THR A 345 3.86 16.65 -26.79
CA THR A 345 4.99 17.00 -27.67
C THR A 345 5.62 18.35 -27.29
N LYS A 346 6.87 18.56 -27.70
CA LYS A 346 7.56 19.86 -27.66
C LYS A 346 7.19 20.78 -28.83
N GLU A 347 6.40 20.30 -29.80
CA GLU A 347 5.99 21.13 -30.93
C GLU A 347 5.11 22.30 -30.46
N HIS A 348 5.45 23.50 -30.91
CA HIS A 348 4.73 24.71 -30.55
C HIS A 348 3.41 24.81 -31.31
N VAL A 349 2.35 25.22 -30.62
CA VAL A 349 1.05 25.54 -31.22
C VAL A 349 1.11 26.80 -32.09
N TYR A 350 0.14 26.98 -33.00
CA TYR A 350 0.19 28.07 -33.99
C TYR A 350 0.14 29.48 -33.36
N ASN A 351 -0.43 29.62 -32.16
CA ASN A 351 -0.48 30.86 -31.38
C ASN A 351 0.33 30.77 -30.08
N TYR A 352 1.44 30.02 -30.08
CA TYR A 352 2.28 29.78 -28.90
C TYR A 352 2.71 31.08 -28.19
N GLU A 353 3.15 32.10 -28.94
CA GLU A 353 3.57 33.37 -28.34
C GLU A 353 2.39 34.15 -27.70
N ASP A 354 1.16 34.01 -28.22
CA ASP A 354 -0.02 34.59 -27.58
C ASP A 354 -0.29 33.92 -26.22
N LEU A 355 -0.29 32.58 -26.20
CA LEU A 355 -0.56 31.82 -24.98
C LEU A 355 0.54 32.01 -23.92
N LYS A 356 1.78 32.13 -24.36
CA LYS A 356 2.92 32.47 -23.50
C LYS A 356 2.80 33.88 -22.91
N GLU A 357 2.44 34.88 -23.71
CA GLU A 357 2.25 36.26 -23.26
C GLU A 357 1.09 36.40 -22.26
N PHE A 358 -0.06 35.80 -22.56
CA PHE A 358 -1.24 35.84 -21.68
C PHE A 358 -0.99 35.08 -20.38
N GLY A 359 -0.31 33.92 -20.45
CA GLY A 359 0.07 33.13 -19.29
C GLY A 359 1.10 33.84 -18.39
N GLN A 360 2.09 34.52 -18.98
CA GLN A 360 3.05 35.34 -18.23
C GLN A 360 2.39 36.56 -17.58
N SER A 361 1.41 37.18 -18.23
CA SER A 361 0.61 38.26 -17.65
C SER A 361 -0.25 37.76 -16.49
N ALA A 362 -0.78 36.53 -16.58
CA ALA A 362 -1.52 35.88 -15.51
C ALA A 362 -0.66 35.56 -14.28
N SER A 363 0.53 34.96 -14.47
CA SER A 363 1.45 34.67 -13.37
C SER A 363 2.00 35.95 -12.72
N ASN A 364 2.26 37.00 -13.51
CA ASN A 364 2.64 38.31 -12.98
C ASN A 364 1.51 38.93 -12.14
N ALA A 365 0.26 38.89 -12.62
CA ALA A 365 -0.88 39.45 -11.90
C ALA A 365 -1.18 38.68 -10.58
N ILE A 366 -0.96 37.36 -10.54
CA ILE A 366 -1.00 36.59 -9.29
C ILE A 366 0.09 37.08 -8.32
N LYS A 367 1.32 37.24 -8.81
CA LYS A 367 2.47 37.67 -8.02
C LYS A 367 2.29 39.08 -7.45
N GLU A 368 1.68 40.00 -8.21
CA GLU A 368 1.29 41.33 -7.75
C GLU A 368 0.21 41.29 -6.66
N LEU A 369 -0.77 40.38 -6.77
CA LEU A 369 -1.87 40.26 -5.81
C LEU A 369 -1.45 39.64 -4.46
N THR A 370 -0.55 38.65 -4.49
CA THR A 370 -0.31 37.75 -3.34
C THR A 370 1.16 37.45 -3.03
N GLY A 371 2.08 37.76 -3.95
CA GLY A 371 3.47 37.29 -3.90
C GLY A 371 3.68 35.85 -4.36
N SER A 372 2.62 35.07 -4.61
CA SER A 372 2.73 33.68 -5.07
C SER A 372 3.44 33.60 -6.42
N ASN A 373 4.45 32.73 -6.52
CA ASN A 373 5.20 32.52 -7.76
C ASN A 373 4.57 31.35 -8.53
N TYR A 374 3.82 31.67 -9.59
CA TYR A 374 3.33 30.68 -10.55
C TYR A 374 4.25 30.61 -11.76
N ILE A 375 4.52 29.42 -12.27
CA ILE A 375 5.25 29.20 -13.52
C ILE A 375 4.23 29.13 -14.66
N SER A 376 4.48 29.79 -15.79
CA SER A 376 3.65 29.67 -16.98
C SER A 376 4.48 29.23 -18.18
N GLY A 377 3.95 28.31 -18.98
CA GLY A 377 4.66 27.74 -20.12
C GLY A 377 3.90 26.62 -20.81
N ASN A 378 4.55 26.02 -21.81
CA ASN A 378 4.05 24.82 -22.47
C ASN A 378 4.02 23.63 -21.48
N SER A 379 2.97 22.81 -21.53
CA SER A 379 2.75 21.72 -20.57
C SER A 379 3.87 20.67 -20.57
N PHE A 380 4.33 20.19 -21.74
CA PHE A 380 5.43 19.22 -21.85
C PHE A 380 6.71 19.72 -21.15
N GLU A 381 7.05 21.00 -21.34
CA GLU A 381 8.26 21.62 -20.81
C GLU A 381 8.14 22.07 -19.35
N THR A 382 6.93 22.41 -18.89
CA THR A 382 6.70 23.03 -17.56
C THR A 382 6.50 21.99 -16.46
N ILE A 383 5.80 20.88 -16.74
CA ILE A 383 5.54 19.84 -15.76
C ILE A 383 6.21 18.51 -16.17
N TYR A 384 5.73 17.86 -17.23
CA TYR A 384 6.29 16.66 -17.82
C TYR A 384 5.50 16.23 -19.08
N PRO A 385 6.12 15.49 -20.02
CA PRO A 385 5.41 14.81 -21.12
C PRO A 385 4.24 13.96 -20.62
N SER A 386 3.04 14.21 -21.16
CA SER A 386 1.77 13.51 -20.87
C SER A 386 0.80 13.56 -22.05
N SER A 387 -0.11 12.61 -22.20
CA SER A 387 -0.98 12.48 -23.38
C SER A 387 -2.43 12.12 -23.03
N GLY A 388 -3.36 12.35 -23.97
CA GLY A 388 -4.79 12.13 -23.74
C GLY A 388 -5.43 13.09 -22.74
N GLY A 389 -4.93 14.32 -22.62
CA GLY A 389 -5.43 15.34 -21.70
C GLY A 389 -6.58 16.20 -22.27
N SER A 390 -7.43 16.74 -21.38
CA SER A 390 -8.64 17.50 -21.76
C SER A 390 -8.32 18.80 -22.52
N MET A 391 -7.30 19.54 -22.06
CA MET A 391 -6.83 20.80 -22.66
C MET A 391 -6.25 20.60 -24.07
N ASP A 392 -5.34 19.64 -24.24
CA ASP A 392 -4.74 19.29 -25.54
C ASP A 392 -5.83 18.93 -26.55
N TRP A 393 -6.76 18.04 -26.17
CA TRP A 393 -7.91 17.65 -26.99
C TRP A 393 -8.83 18.83 -27.36
N ALA A 394 -9.19 19.68 -26.40
CA ALA A 394 -10.05 20.85 -26.64
C ALA A 394 -9.43 21.85 -27.63
N TYR A 395 -8.11 22.02 -27.55
CA TYR A 395 -7.33 22.85 -28.48
C TYR A 395 -7.19 22.18 -29.86
N ALA A 396 -6.68 20.94 -29.90
CA ALA A 396 -6.34 20.22 -31.12
C ALA A 396 -7.57 19.82 -31.95
N VAL A 397 -8.60 19.25 -31.32
CA VAL A 397 -9.77 18.70 -32.02
C VAL A 397 -10.83 19.78 -32.25
N HIS A 398 -11.18 20.53 -31.21
CA HIS A 398 -12.26 21.53 -31.27
C HIS A 398 -11.83 22.95 -31.65
N LYS A 399 -10.53 23.18 -31.84
CA LYS A 399 -9.94 24.46 -32.28
C LYS A 399 -10.35 25.63 -31.36
N ILE A 400 -10.43 25.37 -30.06
CA ILE A 400 -10.60 26.42 -29.05
C ILE A 400 -9.25 27.13 -28.90
N PRO A 401 -9.11 28.40 -29.30
CA PRO A 401 -7.80 29.04 -29.51
C PRO A 401 -7.07 29.39 -28.22
N ILE A 402 -7.78 29.47 -27.09
CA ILE A 402 -7.22 29.81 -25.77
C ILE A 402 -7.50 28.62 -24.87
N ALA A 403 -6.48 27.82 -24.56
CA ALA A 403 -6.61 26.63 -23.73
C ALA A 403 -5.54 26.65 -22.64
N TYR A 404 -5.95 26.46 -21.39
CA TYR A 404 -5.06 26.40 -20.23
C TYR A 404 -5.43 25.30 -19.24
N THR A 405 -4.40 24.78 -18.57
CA THR A 405 -4.50 23.96 -17.37
C THR A 405 -3.85 24.71 -16.21
N PHE A 406 -4.60 24.90 -15.13
CA PHE A 406 -4.13 25.56 -13.90
C PHE A 406 -3.82 24.49 -12.86
N GLU A 407 -2.56 24.39 -12.44
CA GLU A 407 -2.20 23.72 -11.18
C GLU A 407 -2.21 24.79 -10.08
N LEU A 408 -3.23 24.77 -9.21
CA LEU A 408 -3.46 25.78 -8.18
C LEU A 408 -2.43 25.70 -7.02
N ARG A 409 -2.71 26.42 -5.93
CA ARG A 409 -1.84 26.57 -4.73
C ARG A 409 -1.35 25.24 -4.17
N GLY A 410 -0.21 25.35 -3.48
CA GLY A 410 0.69 24.25 -3.14
C GLY A 410 1.90 24.33 -4.08
N PRO A 411 3.07 24.81 -3.62
CA PRO A 411 4.30 24.75 -4.42
C PRO A 411 4.70 23.28 -4.68
N PRO A 412 5.60 22.99 -5.63
CA PRO A 412 6.00 21.61 -5.96
C PRO A 412 6.60 20.81 -4.78
N ASP A 413 7.10 21.48 -3.75
CA ASP A 413 7.56 20.88 -2.49
C ASP A 413 6.63 21.13 -1.28
N SER A 414 5.35 21.41 -1.55
CA SER A 414 4.31 21.55 -0.52
C SER A 414 4.24 20.32 0.38
N GLN A 415 4.24 20.56 1.69
CA GLN A 415 4.00 19.51 2.69
C GLN A 415 2.53 19.08 2.74
N ASP A 416 1.61 19.92 2.25
CA ASP A 416 0.17 19.65 2.25
C ASP A 416 -0.29 18.85 1.04
N MET A 417 0.47 18.89 -0.06
CA MET A 417 0.10 18.26 -1.34
C MET A 417 -1.33 18.65 -1.76
N PHE A 418 -2.27 17.70 -1.79
CA PHE A 418 -3.69 17.92 -2.14
C PHE A 418 -4.58 18.25 -0.92
N ILE A 419 -4.01 18.31 0.29
CA ILE A 419 -4.70 18.52 1.57
C ILE A 419 -4.58 19.99 1.99
N LEU A 420 -4.86 20.89 1.04
CA LEU A 420 -4.71 22.33 1.25
C LEU A 420 -5.72 22.84 2.31
N PRO A 421 -5.29 23.56 3.36
CA PRO A 421 -6.17 24.08 4.40
C PRO A 421 -7.30 24.97 3.86
N ALA A 422 -8.43 25.04 4.55
CA ALA A 422 -9.62 25.73 4.02
C ALA A 422 -9.47 27.28 4.02
N GLU A 423 -8.61 27.82 4.87
CA GLU A 423 -8.20 29.23 4.86
C GLU A 423 -7.51 29.65 3.54
N GLU A 424 -6.94 28.69 2.80
CA GLU A 424 -6.29 28.91 1.51
C GLU A 424 -7.28 28.95 0.32
N ILE A 425 -8.56 28.58 0.52
CA ILE A 425 -9.57 28.57 -0.55
C ILE A 425 -9.75 29.97 -1.15
N LEU A 426 -10.07 30.95 -0.30
CA LEU A 426 -10.33 32.32 -0.76
C LEU A 426 -9.10 33.00 -1.39
N PRO A 427 -7.87 32.90 -0.83
CA PRO A 427 -6.65 33.33 -1.51
C PRO A 427 -6.44 32.67 -2.88
N THR A 428 -6.51 31.33 -2.97
CA THR A 428 -6.33 30.58 -4.23
C THR A 428 -7.34 31.01 -5.29
N ALA A 429 -8.61 31.13 -4.91
CA ALA A 429 -9.66 31.42 -5.87
C ALA A 429 -9.60 32.89 -6.38
N ARG A 430 -9.06 33.81 -5.57
CA ARG A 430 -8.74 35.19 -5.99
C ARG A 430 -7.55 35.25 -6.96
N GLU A 431 -6.53 34.42 -6.76
CA GLU A 431 -5.42 34.25 -7.73
C GLU A 431 -5.95 33.75 -9.07
N ALA A 432 -6.74 32.67 -9.06
CA ALA A 432 -7.34 32.09 -10.26
C ALA A 432 -8.21 33.10 -11.02
N LEU A 433 -9.13 33.80 -10.33
CA LEU A 433 -9.95 34.85 -10.95
C LEU A 433 -9.10 35.97 -11.58
N THR A 434 -8.03 36.36 -10.90
CA THR A 434 -7.11 37.42 -11.36
C THR A 434 -6.34 36.99 -12.62
N ALA A 435 -5.83 35.76 -12.64
CA ALA A 435 -5.18 35.15 -13.79
C ALA A 435 -6.12 34.97 -14.99
N ILE A 436 -7.33 34.45 -14.76
CA ILE A 436 -8.37 34.30 -15.81
C ILE A 436 -8.73 35.67 -16.40
N ARG A 437 -8.92 36.70 -15.56
CA ARG A 437 -9.13 38.09 -16.01
C ARG A 437 -7.96 38.60 -16.86
N ALA A 438 -6.71 38.31 -16.49
CA ALA A 438 -5.53 38.70 -17.26
C ALA A 438 -5.49 38.03 -18.64
N ILE A 439 -5.73 36.71 -18.70
CA ILE A 439 -5.79 35.94 -19.97
C ILE A 439 -6.86 36.51 -20.89
N VAL A 440 -8.07 36.72 -20.38
CA VAL A 440 -9.21 37.26 -21.16
C VAL A 440 -8.93 38.70 -21.64
N LYS A 441 -8.34 39.56 -20.79
CA LYS A 441 -7.93 40.91 -21.19
C LYS A 441 -6.87 40.89 -22.29
N GLY A 442 -5.83 40.06 -22.17
CA GLY A 442 -4.78 39.89 -23.19
C GLY A 442 -5.34 39.44 -24.54
N ALA A 443 -6.19 38.41 -24.53
CA ALA A 443 -6.87 37.92 -25.73
C ALA A 443 -7.75 38.99 -26.39
N THR A 444 -8.47 39.79 -25.60
CA THR A 444 -9.30 40.90 -26.11
C THR A 444 -8.43 41.99 -26.76
N ALA A 445 -7.29 42.32 -26.15
CA ALA A 445 -6.39 43.36 -26.62
C ALA A 445 -5.80 43.03 -28.01
N LYS A 446 -5.41 41.77 -28.29
CA LYS A 446 -4.87 41.39 -29.61
C LYS A 446 -5.87 41.45 -30.76
N VAL A 447 -7.17 41.32 -30.48
CA VAL A 447 -8.23 41.55 -31.49
C VAL A 447 -8.34 43.04 -31.86
N LEU A 448 -8.00 43.94 -30.93
CA LEU A 448 -8.00 45.39 -31.12
C LEU A 448 -6.66 45.94 -31.65
N SER A 449 -5.52 45.28 -31.34
CA SER A 449 -4.17 45.75 -31.69
C SER A 449 -3.73 45.46 -33.14
N LEU A 450 -4.66 45.13 -34.04
CA LEU A 450 -4.45 45.18 -35.49
C LEU A 450 -4.40 46.64 -36.02
N ILE A 451 -4.56 47.63 -35.12
CA ILE A 451 -4.46 49.06 -35.37
C ILE A 451 -3.54 49.71 -34.31
N LEU A 452 -2.43 50.29 -34.79
CA LEU A 452 -1.34 51.02 -34.08
C LEU A 452 -0.36 50.20 -33.20
N PHE A 453 0.90 50.64 -33.22
CA PHE A 453 2.10 49.95 -32.71
C PHE A 453 2.94 50.85 -31.76
N TYR A 454 3.47 50.25 -30.67
CA TYR A 454 4.66 50.66 -29.87
C TYR A 454 4.61 52.02 -29.10
N THR A 455 5.34 52.26 -27.99
CA THR A 455 6.66 51.79 -27.51
C THR A 455 6.73 51.46 -25.98
N MET A 456 7.85 50.89 -25.51
CA MET A 456 8.10 50.31 -24.15
C MET A 456 8.98 51.18 -23.21
N THR A 457 8.97 50.87 -21.89
CA THR A 457 10.08 50.79 -20.88
C THR A 457 9.46 50.74 -19.45
N GLU A 458 10.06 50.28 -18.33
CA GLU A 458 11.30 49.53 -17.97
C GLU A 458 11.07 48.75 -16.63
N SER A 459 12.09 48.15 -15.99
CA SER A 459 11.94 47.37 -14.72
C SER A 459 12.92 47.76 -13.58
N LYS A 460 12.62 47.34 -12.34
CA LYS A 460 13.59 47.23 -11.23
C LYS A 460 13.31 46.02 -10.32
N THR A 461 14.39 45.37 -9.87
CA THR A 461 14.39 44.17 -9.01
C THR A 461 14.91 44.46 -7.60
N VAL A 462 14.43 43.73 -6.58
CA VAL A 462 15.07 43.61 -5.26
C VAL A 462 15.03 42.15 -4.80
N ASN A 463 16.16 41.66 -4.28
CA ASN A 463 16.28 40.36 -3.61
C ASN A 463 16.26 40.54 -2.08
N SER A 464 15.63 39.60 -1.36
CA SER A 464 16.17 39.10 -0.09
C SER A 464 15.64 37.70 0.19
N SER A 465 16.47 36.87 0.83
CA SER A 465 16.14 35.51 1.25
C SER A 465 16.67 35.30 2.66
N SER A 466 15.87 34.70 3.53
CA SER A 466 16.33 34.15 4.81
C SER A 466 15.64 32.82 5.06
N ALA A 467 16.44 31.78 5.26
CA ALA A 467 15.96 30.46 5.68
C ALA A 467 15.98 30.36 7.21
N VAL A 468 15.05 29.59 7.77
CA VAL A 468 15.02 29.21 9.19
C VAL A 468 15.18 27.70 9.28
N SER A 469 16.09 27.24 10.14
CA SER A 469 16.25 25.83 10.50
C SER A 469 15.51 25.52 11.80
N ALA A 470 14.74 24.44 11.82
CA ALA A 470 14.25 23.83 13.05
C ALA A 470 15.04 22.55 13.34
N ASN A 471 15.31 22.28 14.62
CA ASN A 471 15.86 21.00 15.07
C ASN A 471 14.72 19.98 15.21
N GLU A 472 14.92 18.76 14.71
CA GLU A 472 14.01 17.63 14.97
C GLU A 472 14.65 16.65 15.94
N GLU A 473 13.88 16.19 16.93
CA GLU A 473 14.21 14.97 17.67
C GLU A 473 14.11 13.78 16.71
N THR A 474 15.12 12.93 16.68
CA THR A 474 15.21 11.81 15.74
C THR A 474 14.25 10.68 16.10
N ILE A 475 13.01 10.78 15.60
CA ILE A 475 12.08 9.65 15.49
C ILE A 475 12.78 8.56 14.66
N LYS A 476 13.12 7.43 15.27
CA LYS A 476 13.72 6.30 14.55
C LYS A 476 12.79 5.82 13.43
N ASP A 477 13.38 5.53 12.28
CA ASP A 477 12.66 5.09 11.07
C ASP A 477 12.21 3.63 11.23
N ARG A 478 11.08 3.48 11.93
CA ARG A 478 10.38 2.23 12.21
C ARG A 478 9.14 2.10 11.36
N SER A 479 8.89 0.88 10.91
CA SER A 479 7.63 0.51 10.28
C SER A 479 6.50 0.46 11.31
N ARG A 480 5.34 1.01 10.95
CA ARG A 480 4.10 0.95 11.75
C ARG A 480 2.90 0.46 10.96
N TYR A 481 1.97 -0.13 11.70
CA TYR A 481 0.80 -0.88 11.23
C TYR A 481 -0.51 -0.29 11.81
N ASP A 482 -0.54 1.02 12.08
CA ASP A 482 -1.69 1.71 12.69
C ASP A 482 -2.94 1.59 11.84
N ASN A 483 -4.03 1.12 12.44
CA ASN A 483 -5.30 0.84 11.76
C ASN A 483 -5.18 -0.20 10.63
N TYR A 484 -4.09 -0.99 10.56
CA TYR A 484 -3.99 -2.11 9.62
C TYR A 484 -4.91 -3.21 10.12
N ARG A 485 -5.66 -3.83 9.21
CA ARG A 485 -6.74 -4.75 9.55
C ARG A 485 -6.43 -6.16 9.10
N ILE A 486 -6.77 -7.14 9.94
CA ILE A 486 -6.77 -8.54 9.53
C ILE A 486 -8.17 -8.87 9.01
N TYR A 487 -8.29 -9.15 7.72
CA TYR A 487 -9.48 -9.73 7.10
C TYR A 487 -9.33 -11.25 7.04
N ASN A 488 -10.45 -11.97 7.23
CA ASN A 488 -10.54 -13.40 6.98
C ASN A 488 -11.65 -13.63 5.95
N VAL A 489 -11.27 -14.03 4.73
CA VAL A 489 -12.14 -14.11 3.54
C VAL A 489 -12.44 -15.57 3.17
N GLU A 490 -13.59 -15.82 2.56
CA GLU A 490 -14.01 -17.16 2.09
C GLU A 490 -13.94 -17.24 0.55
N LEU A 491 -13.04 -18.09 0.03
CA LEU A 491 -12.83 -18.30 -1.41
C LEU A 491 -13.91 -19.21 -2.00
N ALA A 492 -15.17 -18.78 -1.95
CA ALA A 492 -16.33 -19.59 -2.34
C ALA A 492 -16.41 -19.92 -3.85
N THR A 493 -15.63 -19.25 -4.72
CA THR A 493 -15.62 -19.48 -6.17
C THR A 493 -14.21 -19.41 -6.75
N GLU A 494 -14.01 -19.98 -7.95
CA GLU A 494 -12.76 -19.83 -8.71
C GLU A 494 -12.44 -18.36 -9.03
N GLN A 495 -13.46 -17.51 -9.18
CA GLN A 495 -13.27 -16.07 -9.33
C GLN A 495 -12.65 -15.44 -8.07
N HIS A 496 -13.01 -15.90 -6.86
CA HIS A 496 -12.39 -15.43 -5.62
C HIS A 496 -10.93 -15.89 -5.55
N VAL A 497 -10.65 -17.17 -5.87
CA VAL A 497 -9.27 -17.70 -5.88
C VAL A 497 -8.40 -16.87 -6.84
N ASN A 498 -8.84 -16.65 -8.07
CA ASN A 498 -8.14 -15.85 -9.07
C ASN A 498 -8.00 -14.36 -8.69
N LEU A 499 -8.97 -13.80 -7.95
CA LEU A 499 -8.90 -12.42 -7.44
C LEU A 499 -7.79 -12.29 -6.39
N PHE A 500 -7.77 -13.18 -5.39
CA PHE A 500 -6.79 -13.11 -4.30
C PHE A 500 -5.39 -13.55 -4.72
N GLN A 501 -5.24 -14.44 -5.70
CA GLN A 501 -3.93 -14.71 -6.33
C GLN A 501 -3.35 -13.44 -6.96
N LYS A 502 -4.15 -12.69 -7.73
CA LYS A 502 -3.70 -11.42 -8.32
C LYS A 502 -3.38 -10.35 -7.27
N LEU A 503 -4.18 -10.24 -6.20
CA LEU A 503 -3.85 -9.34 -5.09
C LEU A 503 -2.53 -9.73 -4.40
N GLU A 504 -2.28 -11.03 -4.22
CA GLU A 504 -1.02 -11.56 -3.66
C GLU A 504 0.18 -11.28 -4.58
N GLU A 505 -0.01 -11.28 -5.90
CA GLU A 505 1.03 -10.96 -6.89
C GLU A 505 1.30 -9.45 -7.04
N GLN A 506 0.27 -8.59 -6.87
CA GLN A 506 0.32 -7.18 -7.27
C GLN A 506 0.47 -6.17 -6.13
N SER A 507 0.15 -6.53 -4.88
CA SER A 507 0.09 -5.58 -3.75
C SER A 507 1.21 -5.83 -2.75
N ASP A 508 2.08 -4.83 -2.54
CA ASP A 508 3.03 -4.84 -1.42
C ASP A 508 2.40 -4.30 -0.12
N SER A 509 1.18 -3.78 -0.21
CA SER A 509 0.31 -3.31 0.87
C SER A 509 -0.56 -4.39 1.53
N MET A 510 -0.49 -5.65 1.08
CA MET A 510 -1.29 -6.75 1.63
C MET A 510 -0.40 -7.96 1.99
N ILE A 511 -0.38 -8.34 3.26
CA ILE A 511 0.38 -9.49 3.75
C ILE A 511 -0.55 -10.69 3.87
N PHE A 512 -0.41 -11.62 2.93
CA PHE A 512 -1.16 -12.87 2.87
C PHE A 512 -0.61 -13.93 3.83
N ILE A 513 -1.51 -14.64 4.50
CA ILE A 513 -1.19 -15.71 5.44
C ILE A 513 -1.55 -17.05 4.81
N GLY A 514 -0.52 -17.70 4.27
CA GLY A 514 -0.70 -18.72 3.24
C GLY A 514 -0.94 -18.07 1.88
N HIS A 515 -1.40 -18.88 0.92
CA HIS A 515 -1.64 -18.45 -0.45
C HIS A 515 -3.10 -18.73 -0.84
N ALA A 516 -3.67 -17.98 -1.78
CA ALA A 516 -4.94 -18.33 -2.40
C ALA A 516 -4.76 -19.55 -3.33
N ARG A 517 -5.31 -20.71 -2.99
CA ARG A 517 -5.10 -21.98 -3.72
C ARG A 517 -6.39 -22.67 -4.18
N GLU A 518 -7.45 -22.68 -3.38
CA GLU A 518 -8.59 -23.56 -3.64
C GLU A 518 -9.95 -23.00 -3.20
N ILE A 519 -11.02 -23.58 -3.76
CA ILE A 519 -12.40 -23.22 -3.46
C ILE A 519 -12.78 -23.72 -2.06
N GLY A 520 -13.43 -22.87 -1.28
CA GLY A 520 -13.81 -23.14 0.12
C GLY A 520 -12.71 -22.81 1.14
N GLN A 521 -11.49 -22.46 0.68
CA GLN A 521 -10.42 -21.98 1.54
C GLN A 521 -10.85 -20.72 2.30
N LYS A 522 -10.49 -20.65 3.58
CA LYS A 522 -10.49 -19.41 4.36
C LYS A 522 -9.07 -18.84 4.40
N LEU A 523 -8.93 -17.58 4.03
CA LEU A 523 -7.63 -16.92 3.88
C LEU A 523 -7.58 -15.69 4.78
N SER A 524 -6.51 -15.56 5.56
CA SER A 524 -6.28 -14.39 6.41
C SER A 524 -5.30 -13.43 5.73
N ILE A 525 -5.61 -12.14 5.76
CA ILE A 525 -4.86 -11.10 5.05
C ILE A 525 -4.73 -9.89 5.98
N LEU A 526 -3.50 -9.45 6.25
CA LEU A 526 -3.23 -8.18 6.94
C LEU A 526 -3.12 -7.07 5.88
N VAL A 527 -4.01 -6.08 5.97
CA VAL A 527 -4.25 -5.08 4.92
C VAL A 527 -3.83 -3.70 5.41
N ALA A 528 -3.02 -3.00 4.62
CA ALA A 528 -2.57 -1.65 4.95
C ALA A 528 -3.72 -0.65 5.06
N ALA A 529 -3.59 0.29 6.00
CA ALA A 529 -4.66 1.24 6.33
C ALA A 529 -5.16 2.05 5.12
N HIS A 530 -4.32 2.35 4.14
CA HIS A 530 -4.72 3.08 2.93
C HIS A 530 -5.44 2.22 1.86
N LYS A 531 -5.44 0.89 2.00
CA LYS A 531 -6.11 -0.07 1.09
C LYS A 531 -7.43 -0.61 1.63
N ILE A 532 -7.84 -0.20 2.83
CA ILE A 532 -9.08 -0.66 3.48
C ILE A 532 -10.30 -0.37 2.59
N ALA A 533 -10.42 0.86 2.10
CA ALA A 533 -11.55 1.26 1.26
C ALA A 533 -11.59 0.48 -0.07
N ASP A 534 -10.44 0.33 -0.74
CA ASP A 534 -10.36 -0.41 -2.00
C ASP A 534 -10.67 -1.90 -1.81
N LEU A 535 -10.15 -2.54 -0.76
CA LEU A 535 -10.47 -3.94 -0.48
C LEU A 535 -11.94 -4.12 -0.10
N ALA A 536 -12.53 -3.27 0.74
CA ALA A 536 -13.93 -3.36 1.10
C ALA A 536 -14.85 -3.27 -0.14
N ASP A 537 -14.58 -2.31 -1.03
CA ASP A 537 -15.34 -2.13 -2.29
C ASP A 537 -15.10 -3.28 -3.29
N LEU A 538 -13.93 -3.94 -3.29
CA LEU A 538 -13.71 -5.20 -4.02
C LEU A 538 -14.50 -6.37 -3.41
N LEU A 539 -14.48 -6.51 -2.08
CA LEU A 539 -15.19 -7.57 -1.36
C LEU A 539 -16.71 -7.47 -1.57
N GLU A 540 -17.26 -6.25 -1.57
CA GLU A 540 -18.66 -5.98 -1.89
C GLU A 540 -18.97 -6.32 -3.35
N TYR A 541 -18.22 -5.78 -4.31
CA TYR A 541 -18.46 -6.00 -5.74
C TYR A 541 -18.41 -7.48 -6.14
N TYR A 542 -17.42 -8.23 -5.64
CA TYR A 542 -17.28 -9.66 -5.90
C TYR A 542 -18.08 -10.54 -4.93
N GLN A 543 -18.86 -9.95 -4.02
CA GLN A 543 -19.70 -10.66 -3.04
C GLN A 543 -18.92 -11.67 -2.17
N VAL A 544 -17.67 -11.33 -1.85
CA VAL A 544 -16.77 -12.16 -1.05
C VAL A 544 -17.17 -12.07 0.42
N LYS A 545 -17.70 -13.17 0.96
CA LYS A 545 -17.94 -13.29 2.40
C LYS A 545 -16.62 -13.13 3.17
N HIS A 546 -16.65 -12.30 4.20
CA HIS A 546 -15.49 -12.03 5.02
C HIS A 546 -15.90 -11.64 6.45
N ARG A 547 -14.91 -11.63 7.35
CA ARG A 547 -14.98 -11.01 8.68
C ARG A 547 -13.69 -10.23 8.94
N ILE A 548 -13.80 -9.10 9.64
CA ILE A 548 -12.63 -8.40 10.19
C ILE A 548 -12.30 -9.06 11.53
N LEU A 549 -11.05 -9.49 11.70
CA LEU A 549 -10.54 -10.11 12.92
C LEU A 549 -9.85 -9.10 13.83
N THR A 550 -9.23 -8.07 13.27
CA THR A 550 -8.49 -7.04 14.01
C THR A 550 -8.64 -5.72 13.28
N TYR A 551 -9.00 -4.65 14.00
CA TYR A 551 -9.15 -3.30 13.43
C TYR A 551 -7.88 -2.45 13.51
N ASN A 552 -6.97 -2.75 14.44
CA ASN A 552 -5.70 -2.06 14.62
C ASN A 552 -4.59 -3.04 15.01
N PHE A 553 -3.83 -3.54 14.02
CA PHE A 553 -2.77 -4.52 14.26
C PHE A 553 -1.61 -3.96 15.10
N GLN A 554 -1.35 -2.65 15.03
CA GLN A 554 -0.27 -2.02 15.78
C GLN A 554 -0.40 -2.14 17.30
N GLU A 555 -1.62 -2.22 17.85
CA GLU A 555 -1.82 -2.46 19.28
C GLU A 555 -1.23 -3.79 19.77
N LYS A 556 -1.23 -4.82 18.92
CA LYS A 556 -0.59 -6.11 19.23
C LYS A 556 0.94 -5.94 19.25
N ILE A 557 1.49 -5.22 18.28
CA ILE A 557 2.93 -4.91 18.20
C ILE A 557 3.38 -4.06 19.39
N ASP A 558 2.64 -3.00 19.74
CA ASP A 558 2.96 -2.11 20.86
C ASP A 558 2.92 -2.88 22.20
N LYS A 559 1.91 -3.75 22.42
CA LYS A 559 1.87 -4.67 23.59
C LYS A 559 3.03 -5.66 23.60
N ASN A 560 3.41 -6.21 22.43
CA ASN A 560 4.52 -7.15 22.33
C ASN A 560 5.88 -6.47 22.61
N TYR A 561 6.12 -5.26 22.11
CA TYR A 561 7.31 -4.49 22.47
C TYR A 561 7.35 -4.08 23.95
N ALA A 562 6.20 -3.80 24.58
CA ALA A 562 6.14 -3.52 26.02
C ALA A 562 6.58 -4.72 26.90
N SER A 563 6.61 -5.94 26.34
CA SER A 563 7.14 -7.15 26.99
C SER A 563 8.60 -7.47 26.66
N VAL A 564 9.29 -6.62 25.90
CA VAL A 564 10.73 -6.76 25.60
C VAL A 564 11.55 -6.09 26.71
N LEU A 565 12.49 -6.83 27.30
CA LEU A 565 13.45 -6.25 28.23
C LEU A 565 14.64 -5.64 27.48
N PRO A 566 15.16 -4.47 27.92
CA PRO A 566 16.19 -3.73 27.19
C PRO A 566 17.55 -4.46 27.17
N ILE A 567 18.38 -4.15 26.18
CA ILE A 567 19.78 -4.59 26.12
C ILE A 567 20.51 -4.15 27.41
N GLY A 568 21.36 -5.03 27.95
CA GLY A 568 22.02 -4.82 29.24
C GLY A 568 21.15 -5.11 30.47
N THR A 569 20.00 -5.79 30.28
CA THR A 569 19.23 -6.35 31.40
C THR A 569 20.07 -7.35 32.18
N ASP A 570 20.07 -7.22 33.51
CA ASP A 570 20.69 -8.18 34.43
C ASP A 570 20.20 -9.61 34.15
N LEU A 571 21.14 -10.52 33.84
CA LEU A 571 20.87 -11.91 33.51
C LEU A 571 20.17 -12.70 34.63
N SER A 572 20.16 -12.18 35.88
CA SER A 572 19.32 -12.72 36.95
C SER A 572 17.81 -12.62 36.66
N LYS A 573 17.41 -11.76 35.72
CA LYS A 573 16.05 -11.54 35.21
C LYS A 573 15.80 -12.18 33.84
N PHE A 574 16.66 -13.10 33.39
CA PHE A 574 16.42 -13.87 32.18
C PHE A 574 15.36 -14.95 32.48
N ASP A 575 14.18 -14.82 31.89
CA ASP A 575 13.00 -15.66 32.14
C ASP A 575 12.28 -16.05 30.84
N TRP A 576 11.07 -16.62 30.96
CA TRP A 576 10.19 -17.01 29.85
C TRP A 576 8.83 -16.33 29.92
N HIS A 577 8.84 -15.08 30.36
CA HIS A 577 7.73 -14.13 30.40
C HIS A 577 8.03 -12.85 29.60
N HIS A 578 9.23 -12.74 29.03
CA HIS A 578 9.68 -11.61 28.22
C HIS A 578 10.37 -12.10 26.93
N TYR A 579 10.39 -11.23 25.92
CA TYR A 579 11.24 -11.41 24.73
C TYR A 579 12.56 -10.63 24.91
N TYR A 580 13.64 -11.12 24.29
CA TYR A 580 14.99 -10.59 24.47
C TYR A 580 15.67 -10.24 23.15
N HIS A 581 16.43 -9.15 23.16
CA HIS A 581 17.36 -8.81 22.09
C HIS A 581 18.44 -9.89 21.92
N LEU A 582 18.99 -10.00 20.70
CA LEU A 582 20.03 -10.98 20.35
C LEU A 582 21.25 -10.88 21.26
N GLU A 583 21.67 -9.66 21.57
CA GLU A 583 22.78 -9.33 22.46
C GLU A 583 22.60 -10.00 23.83
N THR A 584 21.43 -9.84 24.45
CA THR A 584 21.12 -10.41 25.77
C THR A 584 21.00 -11.94 25.73
N ILE A 585 20.52 -12.52 24.61
CA ILE A 585 20.57 -13.98 24.41
C ILE A 585 22.04 -14.45 24.37
N TYR A 586 22.92 -13.76 23.66
CA TYR A 586 24.33 -14.14 23.54
C TYR A 586 25.13 -13.93 24.84
N GLU A 587 24.87 -12.87 25.60
CA GLU A 587 25.39 -12.66 26.96
C GLU A 587 24.93 -13.79 27.90
N TRP A 588 23.66 -14.18 27.81
CA TRP A 588 23.11 -15.30 28.58
C TRP A 588 23.78 -16.63 28.22
N LEU A 589 23.93 -16.97 26.93
CA LEU A 589 24.63 -18.18 26.49
C LEU A 589 26.08 -18.23 27.01
N GLN A 590 26.80 -17.09 26.98
CA GLN A 590 28.15 -16.98 27.52
C GLN A 590 28.17 -17.26 29.04
N SER A 591 27.21 -16.70 29.80
CA SER A 591 27.12 -16.94 31.25
C SER A 591 26.89 -18.42 31.61
N LEU A 592 26.23 -19.20 30.75
CA LEU A 592 26.03 -20.64 30.95
C LEU A 592 27.33 -21.44 30.79
N VAL A 593 28.23 -21.02 29.90
CA VAL A 593 29.55 -21.65 29.73
C VAL A 593 30.39 -21.48 31.00
N GLU A 594 30.34 -20.30 31.61
CA GLU A 594 31.03 -19.96 32.86
C GLU A 594 30.44 -20.69 34.07
N LYS A 595 29.10 -20.86 34.08
CA LYS A 595 28.37 -21.53 35.16
C LYS A 595 28.45 -23.07 35.10
N TYR A 596 28.57 -23.65 33.91
CA TYR A 596 28.57 -25.10 33.69
C TYR A 596 29.81 -25.57 32.90
N PRO A 597 31.03 -25.31 33.41
CA PRO A 597 32.27 -25.61 32.71
C PRO A 597 32.41 -27.11 32.45
N GLY A 598 32.75 -27.47 31.20
CA GLY A 598 32.89 -28.86 30.75
C GLY A 598 31.57 -29.56 30.40
N ILE A 599 30.42 -28.96 30.69
CA ILE A 599 29.09 -29.43 30.24
C ILE A 599 28.58 -28.56 29.08
N VAL A 600 28.71 -27.24 29.20
CA VAL A 600 28.29 -26.26 28.19
C VAL A 600 29.50 -25.76 27.42
N THR A 601 29.41 -25.73 26.09
CA THR A 601 30.41 -25.15 25.19
C THR A 601 29.73 -24.15 24.26
N LEU A 602 30.26 -22.92 24.16
CA LEU A 602 29.79 -21.96 23.17
C LEU A 602 30.15 -22.43 21.76
N LEU A 603 29.21 -22.30 20.82
CA LEU A 603 29.41 -22.56 19.41
C LEU A 603 29.25 -21.26 18.63
N ASP A 604 30.03 -21.11 17.57
CA ASP A 604 29.99 -19.99 16.65
C ASP A 604 30.13 -20.56 15.22
N MET A 605 29.14 -20.32 14.36
CA MET A 605 29.18 -20.76 12.95
C MET A 605 29.85 -19.73 12.03
N GLY A 606 30.36 -18.64 12.58
CA GLY A 606 30.84 -17.47 11.86
C GLY A 606 29.74 -16.42 11.64
N ASN A 607 30.05 -15.44 10.79
CA ASN A 607 29.20 -14.26 10.63
C ASN A 607 28.16 -14.41 9.50
N SER A 608 27.04 -13.73 9.72
CA SER A 608 25.95 -13.43 8.78
C SER A 608 26.31 -12.37 7.74
N THR A 609 25.34 -12.01 6.89
CA THR A 609 25.44 -11.02 5.81
C THR A 609 25.85 -9.63 6.30
N GLN A 610 25.26 -9.13 7.39
CA GLN A 610 25.62 -7.84 8.01
C GLN A 610 26.75 -7.96 9.04
N GLY A 611 27.36 -9.14 9.18
CA GLY A 611 28.56 -9.34 10.01
C GLY A 611 28.30 -9.72 11.46
N PHE A 612 27.05 -10.01 11.87
CA PHE A 612 26.74 -10.50 13.21
C PHE A 612 27.08 -11.99 13.35
N PRO A 613 27.66 -12.43 14.47
CA PRO A 613 28.03 -13.84 14.66
C PRO A 613 26.79 -14.71 14.88
N ILE A 614 26.79 -15.93 14.35
CA ILE A 614 25.71 -16.92 14.55
C ILE A 614 26.11 -17.86 15.68
N LYS A 615 25.58 -17.61 16.88
CA LYS A 615 25.97 -18.32 18.12
C LYS A 615 24.92 -19.29 18.65
N GLY A 616 25.40 -20.35 19.27
CA GLY A 616 24.63 -21.39 19.93
C GLY A 616 25.43 -22.07 21.04
N VAL A 617 24.91 -23.17 21.58
CA VAL A 617 25.61 -23.97 22.61
C VAL A 617 25.53 -25.46 22.32
N LYS A 618 26.59 -26.17 22.73
CA LYS A 618 26.58 -27.62 22.94
C LYS A 618 26.42 -27.91 24.43
N ILE A 619 25.42 -28.71 24.81
CA ILE A 619 25.28 -29.31 26.15
C ILE A 619 25.66 -30.79 26.02
N SER A 620 26.66 -31.23 26.78
CA SER A 620 27.24 -32.58 26.63
C SER A 620 27.76 -33.10 27.98
N HIS A 621 27.04 -34.05 28.58
CA HIS A 621 27.52 -34.79 29.76
C HIS A 621 28.46 -35.95 29.40
N ASN A 622 28.40 -36.46 28.16
CA ASN A 622 29.32 -37.47 27.64
C ASN A 622 29.51 -37.24 26.13
N PRO A 623 30.73 -36.89 25.65
CA PRO A 623 30.96 -36.58 24.25
C PRO A 623 30.72 -37.75 23.28
N ASN A 624 30.60 -38.99 23.77
CA ASN A 624 30.27 -40.15 22.94
C ASN A 624 28.76 -40.33 22.69
N ASN A 625 27.89 -39.59 23.39
CA ASN A 625 26.44 -39.63 23.17
C ASN A 625 26.09 -39.16 21.75
N LYS A 626 25.01 -39.71 21.19
CA LYS A 626 24.44 -39.22 19.92
C LYS A 626 23.89 -37.81 20.11
N ALA A 627 23.94 -36.99 19.07
CA ALA A 627 23.50 -35.60 19.13
C ALA A 627 22.10 -35.35 18.55
N ILE A 628 21.45 -34.35 19.14
CA ILE A 628 20.20 -33.72 18.70
C ILE A 628 20.54 -32.28 18.35
N PHE A 629 20.31 -31.89 17.11
CA PHE A 629 20.52 -30.53 16.61
C PHE A 629 19.18 -29.78 16.57
N ILE A 630 19.17 -28.54 17.05
CA ILE A 630 18.01 -27.64 17.02
C ILE A 630 18.46 -26.28 16.48
N GLU A 631 17.80 -25.82 15.41
CA GLU A 631 17.82 -24.41 15.01
C GLU A 631 16.46 -23.76 15.23
N SER A 632 16.50 -22.45 15.46
CA SER A 632 15.33 -21.60 15.53
C SER A 632 15.61 -20.22 14.96
N GLY A 633 14.54 -19.47 14.68
CA GLY A 633 14.64 -18.07 14.27
C GLY A 633 15.23 -17.86 12.88
N ILE A 634 15.28 -18.89 12.02
CA ILE A 634 15.64 -18.75 10.60
C ILE A 634 14.74 -17.75 9.87
N HIS A 635 13.46 -17.64 10.29
CA HIS A 635 12.59 -16.51 9.98
C HIS A 635 12.57 -15.53 11.16
N ALA A 636 12.91 -14.27 10.90
CA ALA A 636 13.18 -13.29 11.94
C ALA A 636 12.00 -12.95 12.87
N ARG A 637 10.80 -12.71 12.30
CA ARG A 637 9.58 -12.34 13.06
C ARG A 637 9.05 -13.40 14.02
N GLU A 638 9.54 -14.63 13.95
CA GLU A 638 9.02 -15.81 14.65
C GLU A 638 9.61 -15.90 16.07
N TRP A 639 9.52 -14.81 16.84
CA TRP A 639 10.21 -14.59 18.13
C TRP A 639 10.00 -15.70 19.16
N ILE A 640 8.87 -16.39 19.10
CA ILE A 640 8.56 -17.53 19.98
C ILE A 640 9.51 -18.71 19.79
N ALA A 641 10.10 -18.88 18.60
CA ALA A 641 11.04 -19.95 18.33
C ALA A 641 12.41 -19.74 19.03
N PRO A 642 13.08 -18.57 18.92
CA PRO A 642 14.22 -18.22 19.78
C PRO A 642 13.94 -18.33 21.28
N ALA A 643 12.78 -17.84 21.75
CA ALA A 643 12.40 -17.93 23.16
C ALA A 643 12.17 -19.38 23.63
N THR A 644 11.66 -20.24 22.76
CA THR A 644 11.54 -21.68 23.01
C THR A 644 12.91 -22.37 23.03
N ALA A 645 13.83 -22.00 22.14
CA ALA A 645 15.19 -22.56 22.13
C ALA A 645 15.97 -22.23 23.41
N THR A 646 15.85 -21.00 23.96
CA THR A 646 16.47 -20.66 25.25
C THR A 646 15.82 -21.40 26.42
N PHE A 647 14.51 -21.65 26.38
CA PHE A 647 13.83 -22.48 27.38
C PHE A 647 14.33 -23.92 27.40
N LEU A 648 14.55 -24.52 26.23
CA LEU A 648 15.11 -25.88 26.10
C LEU A 648 16.52 -25.94 26.71
N ILE A 649 17.39 -24.99 26.35
CA ILE A 649 18.74 -24.86 26.91
C ILE A 649 18.70 -24.78 28.44
N ASN A 650 17.85 -23.91 29.00
CA ASN A 650 17.75 -23.78 30.45
C ASN A 650 17.23 -25.06 31.11
N SER A 651 16.16 -25.65 30.57
CA SER A 651 15.50 -26.81 31.16
C SER A 651 16.43 -28.03 31.23
N LEU A 652 17.25 -28.24 30.20
CA LEU A 652 18.29 -29.29 30.17
C LEU A 652 19.39 -29.08 31.22
N LEU A 653 19.64 -27.83 31.67
CA LEU A 653 20.69 -27.47 32.64
C LEU A 653 20.20 -27.31 34.08
N THR A 654 18.91 -26.99 34.28
CA THR A 654 18.37 -26.59 35.60
C THR A 654 17.23 -27.46 36.12
N SER A 655 16.63 -28.34 35.32
CA SER A 655 15.48 -29.11 35.76
C SER A 655 15.80 -30.10 36.90
N THR A 656 14.90 -30.17 37.88
CA THR A 656 14.92 -31.17 38.97
C THR A 656 14.12 -32.43 38.64
N ASP A 657 13.45 -32.47 37.50
CA ASP A 657 12.74 -33.64 36.98
C ASP A 657 13.76 -34.72 36.52
N GLU A 658 13.60 -35.94 37.04
CA GLU A 658 14.54 -37.04 36.80
C GLU A 658 14.59 -37.45 35.31
N ASP A 659 13.46 -37.43 34.62
CA ASP A 659 13.41 -37.77 33.20
C ASP A 659 14.12 -36.71 32.36
N ILE A 660 13.92 -35.42 32.65
CA ILE A 660 14.61 -34.33 31.97
C ILE A 660 16.13 -34.39 32.24
N GLN A 661 16.54 -34.73 33.46
CA GLN A 661 17.96 -34.95 33.76
C GLN A 661 18.54 -36.15 33.01
N ASN A 662 17.79 -37.23 32.88
CA ASN A 662 18.21 -38.41 32.11
C ASN A 662 18.29 -38.09 30.62
N LEU A 663 17.34 -37.30 30.09
CA LEU A 663 17.33 -36.78 28.72
C LEU A 663 18.56 -35.89 28.44
N ALA A 664 18.94 -35.01 29.38
CA ALA A 664 20.17 -34.21 29.28
C ALA A 664 21.46 -35.05 29.37
N LYS A 665 21.49 -36.08 30.22
CA LYS A 665 22.68 -36.95 30.42
C LYS A 665 22.92 -37.95 29.28
N ASN A 666 21.86 -38.41 28.60
CA ASN A 666 21.93 -39.48 27.61
C ASN A 666 22.13 -39.02 26.16
N TYR A 667 21.91 -37.73 25.87
CA TYR A 667 22.07 -37.16 24.53
C TYR A 667 22.93 -35.90 24.57
N ASN A 668 23.61 -35.59 23.47
CA ASN A 668 24.26 -34.29 23.27
C ASN A 668 23.29 -33.33 22.58
N TRP A 669 23.21 -32.10 23.05
CA TRP A 669 22.25 -31.11 22.53
C TRP A 669 23.02 -29.96 21.90
N ILE A 670 22.78 -29.70 20.61
CA ILE A 670 23.39 -28.61 19.85
C ILE A 670 22.25 -27.65 19.48
N ILE A 671 22.20 -26.48 20.11
CA ILE A 671 21.05 -25.57 20.01
C ILE A 671 21.51 -24.17 19.59
N PHE A 672 20.93 -23.64 18.52
CA PHE A 672 21.16 -22.29 17.99
C PHE A 672 19.88 -21.45 18.08
N PRO A 673 19.76 -20.53 19.06
CA PRO A 673 18.54 -19.76 19.28
C PRO A 673 18.16 -18.80 18.14
N SER A 674 19.11 -18.35 17.32
CA SER A 674 18.83 -17.59 16.11
C SER A 674 19.89 -17.86 15.05
N VAL A 675 19.46 -18.37 13.89
CA VAL A 675 20.32 -18.57 12.71
C VAL A 675 20.16 -17.45 11.65
N ASN A 676 19.27 -16.48 11.90
CA ASN A 676 19.12 -15.25 11.12
C ASN A 676 19.29 -14.02 12.03
N PRO A 677 20.52 -13.73 12.51
CA PRO A 677 20.76 -12.66 13.48
C PRO A 677 20.42 -11.28 12.90
N ASP A 678 20.70 -11.06 11.61
CA ASP A 678 20.42 -9.81 10.89
C ASP A 678 18.94 -9.47 10.88
N GLY A 679 18.13 -10.41 10.38
CA GLY A 679 16.69 -10.25 10.34
C GLY A 679 16.11 -10.15 11.75
N TYR A 680 16.55 -11.01 12.68
CA TYR A 680 16.06 -10.98 14.06
C TYR A 680 16.31 -9.61 14.69
N LYS A 681 17.53 -9.07 14.59
CA LYS A 681 17.84 -7.72 15.07
C LYS A 681 16.99 -6.63 14.40
N PHE A 682 16.82 -6.70 13.07
CA PHE A 682 15.96 -5.77 12.32
C PHE A 682 14.51 -5.77 12.84
N THR A 683 14.00 -6.90 13.34
CA THR A 683 12.65 -6.95 13.94
C THR A 683 12.51 -6.27 15.31
N PHE A 684 13.60 -6.03 16.04
CA PHE A 684 13.56 -5.24 17.28
C PHE A 684 13.78 -3.75 17.02
N GLU A 685 14.46 -3.41 15.93
CA GLU A 685 14.98 -2.07 15.66
C GLU A 685 14.13 -1.27 14.67
N HIS A 686 13.54 -1.94 13.67
CA HIS A 686 12.99 -1.34 12.45
C HIS A 686 11.59 -1.85 12.08
N ASP A 687 11.43 -3.15 11.76
CA ASP A 687 10.14 -3.75 11.36
C ASP A 687 9.90 -5.10 12.04
N ARG A 688 8.93 -5.12 12.97
CA ARG A 688 8.53 -6.31 13.73
C ARG A 688 8.07 -7.49 12.86
N MET A 689 7.57 -7.23 11.65
CA MET A 689 7.02 -8.24 10.74
C MET A 689 8.02 -8.78 9.71
N TRP A 690 9.28 -8.32 9.76
CA TRP A 690 10.33 -8.76 8.84
C TRP A 690 10.64 -10.26 8.97
N ARG A 691 10.79 -10.95 7.84
CA ARG A 691 10.99 -12.42 7.80
C ARG A 691 12.39 -12.87 7.36
N LYS A 692 12.88 -12.29 6.26
CA LYS A 692 14.04 -12.75 5.48
C LYS A 692 15.37 -12.41 6.18
N ASN A 693 16.53 -12.74 5.61
CA ASN A 693 17.80 -12.08 6.00
C ASN A 693 17.83 -10.61 5.49
N ARG A 694 18.98 -9.92 5.48
CA ARG A 694 19.09 -8.51 5.04
C ARG A 694 19.94 -8.25 3.79
N GLN A 695 20.30 -9.30 3.04
CA GLN A 695 21.02 -9.18 1.75
C GLN A 695 20.25 -8.29 0.76
N ILE A 696 20.94 -7.46 -0.04
CA ILE A 696 20.29 -6.49 -0.95
C ILE A 696 20.20 -6.98 -2.40
N PHE A 697 19.06 -6.73 -3.04
CA PHE A 697 18.73 -7.08 -4.42
C PHE A 697 18.02 -5.91 -5.13
N GLY A 698 18.77 -4.85 -5.42
CA GLY A 698 18.21 -3.63 -6.02
C GLY A 698 17.34 -2.87 -5.01
N ILE A 699 16.05 -2.70 -5.33
CA ILE A 699 15.09 -2.09 -4.38
C ILE A 699 14.62 -3.08 -3.30
N ASN A 700 14.86 -4.38 -3.47
CA ASN A 700 14.36 -5.43 -2.59
C ASN A 700 15.45 -5.89 -1.61
N ARG A 701 15.04 -6.40 -0.46
CA ARG A 701 15.93 -6.96 0.56
C ARG A 701 15.50 -8.36 1.00
N GLY A 702 16.49 -9.14 1.37
CA GLY A 702 16.39 -10.44 2.02
C GLY A 702 16.06 -11.61 1.10
N VAL A 703 16.57 -12.78 1.48
CA VAL A 703 16.20 -14.12 1.01
C VAL A 703 15.45 -14.88 2.11
N ASP A 704 14.50 -15.70 1.68
CA ASP A 704 13.91 -16.74 2.52
C ASP A 704 14.94 -17.86 2.75
N LEU A 705 15.64 -17.79 3.88
CA LEU A 705 16.67 -18.76 4.24
C LEU A 705 16.12 -20.20 4.25
N ASN A 706 14.84 -20.42 4.57
CA ASN A 706 14.21 -21.74 4.53
C ASN A 706 13.62 -22.11 3.14
N ARG A 707 14.12 -21.45 2.09
CA ARG A 707 14.01 -21.83 0.67
C ARG A 707 15.36 -21.87 -0.05
N ASN A 708 16.46 -21.56 0.63
CA ASN A 708 17.77 -21.40 0.02
C ASN A 708 18.60 -22.70 -0.05
N TYR A 709 18.22 -23.78 0.64
CA TYR A 709 19.02 -25.00 0.72
C TYR A 709 19.07 -25.77 -0.63
N PRO A 710 20.17 -26.48 -0.96
CA PRO A 710 20.35 -27.18 -2.23
C PRO A 710 19.61 -28.53 -2.30
N ASP A 711 18.34 -28.55 -1.87
CA ASP A 711 17.44 -29.70 -1.99
C ASP A 711 16.16 -29.26 -2.70
N HIS A 712 16.00 -29.67 -3.95
CA HIS A 712 14.91 -29.25 -4.85
C HIS A 712 14.73 -27.72 -4.97
N TRP A 713 15.79 -26.95 -4.71
CA TRP A 713 15.82 -25.47 -4.68
C TRP A 713 15.07 -24.79 -5.83
N ASN A 714 14.35 -23.71 -5.49
CA ASN A 714 13.59 -22.87 -6.43
C ASN A 714 12.63 -23.68 -7.34
N SER A 715 11.90 -24.62 -6.73
CA SER A 715 10.84 -25.38 -7.42
C SER A 715 9.46 -25.02 -6.86
N THR A 716 8.81 -25.92 -6.11
CA THR A 716 7.48 -25.67 -5.57
C THR A 716 7.52 -24.83 -4.28
N GLY A 717 6.56 -23.92 -4.12
CA GLY A 717 6.41 -23.06 -2.93
C GLY A 717 7.59 -22.13 -2.63
N SER A 718 8.28 -21.68 -3.68
CA SER A 718 9.43 -20.79 -3.66
C SER A 718 9.38 -19.85 -4.87
N SER A 719 10.00 -18.68 -4.77
CA SER A 719 10.06 -17.71 -5.87
C SER A 719 11.50 -17.35 -6.24
N SER A 720 11.72 -17.04 -7.53
CA SER A 720 12.96 -16.40 -8.02
C SER A 720 12.89 -14.87 -8.08
N ASP A 721 11.76 -14.27 -7.69
CA ASP A 721 11.59 -12.81 -7.64
C ASP A 721 12.00 -12.25 -6.26
N PRO A 722 13.02 -11.36 -6.17
CA PRO A 722 13.44 -10.73 -4.93
C PRO A 722 12.36 -9.96 -4.16
N SER A 723 11.31 -9.49 -4.83
CA SER A 723 10.18 -8.78 -4.19
C SER A 723 9.39 -9.69 -3.25
N ARG A 724 9.37 -10.99 -3.56
CA ARG A 724 8.51 -11.97 -2.90
C ARG A 724 9.04 -12.36 -1.52
N TYR A 725 8.11 -12.70 -0.63
CA TYR A 725 8.42 -13.12 0.73
C TYR A 725 9.07 -14.51 0.79
N ASP A 726 8.81 -15.35 -0.23
CA ASP A 726 9.32 -16.71 -0.45
C ASP A 726 10.46 -16.76 -1.49
N PHE A 727 11.15 -15.64 -1.70
CA PHE A 727 12.32 -15.55 -2.57
C PHE A 727 13.45 -16.50 -2.12
N SER A 728 13.81 -17.49 -2.92
CA SER A 728 14.79 -18.54 -2.59
C SER A 728 16.25 -18.12 -2.76
N GLY A 729 16.52 -16.86 -3.10
CA GLY A 729 17.85 -16.35 -3.42
C GLY A 729 18.23 -16.51 -4.90
N PRO A 730 19.38 -15.97 -5.33
CA PRO A 730 19.87 -16.07 -6.71
C PRO A 730 20.38 -17.48 -7.09
N THR A 731 20.88 -18.25 -6.13
CA THR A 731 21.33 -19.64 -6.30
C THR A 731 21.06 -20.43 -5.02
N ALA A 732 21.06 -21.77 -5.09
CA ALA A 732 21.06 -22.60 -3.90
C ALA A 732 22.32 -22.30 -3.04
N GLY A 733 22.14 -22.21 -1.72
CA GLY A 733 23.20 -21.87 -0.76
C GLY A 733 23.82 -20.49 -0.98
N SER A 734 23.11 -19.53 -1.58
CA SER A 734 23.63 -18.18 -1.84
C SER A 734 23.91 -17.37 -0.58
N GLU A 735 23.13 -17.58 0.49
CA GLU A 735 23.16 -16.72 1.66
C GLU A 735 24.20 -17.16 2.69
N LEU A 736 24.89 -16.20 3.32
CA LEU A 736 25.95 -16.52 4.29
C LEU A 736 25.41 -17.31 5.48
N GLU A 737 24.21 -17.00 5.97
CA GLU A 737 23.58 -17.71 7.09
C GLU A 737 23.34 -19.18 6.74
N THR A 738 22.79 -19.44 5.53
CA THR A 738 22.57 -20.80 5.02
C THR A 738 23.91 -21.53 4.82
N GLN A 739 24.93 -20.88 4.26
CA GLN A 739 26.28 -21.46 4.12
C GLN A 739 26.91 -21.81 5.47
N ARG A 740 26.71 -20.98 6.50
CA ARG A 740 27.21 -21.24 7.87
C ARG A 740 26.57 -22.49 8.47
N LEU A 741 25.25 -22.60 8.38
CA LEU A 741 24.53 -23.77 8.90
C LEU A 741 24.86 -25.04 8.11
N MET A 742 24.87 -24.96 6.77
CA MET A 742 25.25 -26.09 5.92
C MET A 742 26.64 -26.62 6.29
N LYS A 743 27.64 -25.73 6.30
CA LYS A 743 29.01 -26.11 6.67
C LYS A 743 29.09 -26.67 8.09
N PHE A 744 28.37 -26.10 9.06
CA PHE A 744 28.38 -26.63 10.42
C PHE A 744 27.83 -28.06 10.48
N ILE A 745 26.74 -28.35 9.76
CA ILE A 745 26.17 -29.71 9.68
C ILE A 745 27.13 -30.66 8.96
N GLU A 746 27.69 -30.27 7.82
CA GLU A 746 28.70 -31.04 7.07
C GLU A 746 29.91 -31.40 7.94
N ASP A 747 30.47 -30.43 8.67
CA ASP A 747 31.66 -30.62 9.52
C ASP A 747 31.38 -31.47 10.79
N ASN A 748 30.12 -31.59 11.23
CA ASN A 748 29.79 -32.16 12.55
C ASN A 748 28.79 -33.34 12.55
N VAL A 749 28.06 -33.63 11.47
CA VAL A 749 27.03 -34.68 11.45
C VAL A 749 27.57 -36.06 11.82
N GLU A 750 28.72 -36.46 11.28
CA GLU A 750 29.39 -37.72 11.63
C GLU A 750 30.09 -37.63 13.00
N LYS A 751 30.87 -36.57 13.21
CA LYS A 751 31.70 -36.33 14.39
C LYS A 751 30.89 -36.29 15.69
N GLU A 752 29.78 -35.56 15.69
CA GLU A 752 28.87 -35.42 16.83
C GLU A 752 27.77 -36.49 16.80
N GLN A 753 27.77 -37.37 15.80
CA GLN A 753 26.77 -38.42 15.59
C GLN A 753 25.33 -37.88 15.66
N ILE A 754 25.04 -36.83 14.89
CA ILE A 754 23.71 -36.18 14.88
C ILE A 754 22.68 -37.17 14.32
N LYS A 755 21.65 -37.50 15.12
CA LYS A 755 20.55 -38.42 14.75
C LYS A 755 19.19 -37.75 14.70
N THR A 756 19.09 -36.52 15.19
CA THR A 756 17.85 -35.74 15.13
C THR A 756 18.15 -34.30 14.77
N TYR A 757 17.34 -33.74 13.88
CA TYR A 757 17.38 -32.33 13.49
C TYR A 757 15.99 -31.72 13.64
N LEU A 758 15.90 -30.65 14.41
CA LEU A 758 14.64 -29.95 14.69
C LEU A 758 14.76 -28.49 14.27
N SER A 759 13.74 -28.01 13.56
CA SER A 759 13.61 -26.64 13.08
C SER A 759 12.40 -26.00 13.78
N LEU A 760 12.62 -24.95 14.56
CA LEU A 760 11.56 -24.26 15.29
C LEU A 760 11.12 -22.98 14.55
N HIS A 761 9.83 -22.92 14.25
CA HIS A 761 9.13 -21.90 13.48
C HIS A 761 7.87 -21.42 14.21
N SER A 762 7.20 -20.39 13.68
CA SER A 762 5.81 -20.08 14.04
C SER A 762 5.08 -19.38 12.90
N TYR A 763 3.76 -19.52 12.74
CA TYR A 763 2.79 -20.17 13.62
C TYR A 763 1.86 -21.04 12.79
N SER A 764 1.30 -22.08 13.42
CA SER A 764 0.13 -22.85 12.92
C SER A 764 -0.26 -24.01 13.85
N GLN A 765 0.50 -24.28 14.92
CA GLN A 765 0.36 -25.49 15.74
C GLN A 765 0.50 -26.78 14.91
N MET A 766 1.67 -26.96 14.27
CA MET A 766 1.97 -28.13 13.44
C MET A 766 3.31 -28.77 13.81
N ILE A 767 3.40 -30.09 13.69
CA ILE A 767 4.63 -30.89 13.86
C ILE A 767 4.82 -31.68 12.56
N MET A 768 5.61 -31.14 11.65
CA MET A 768 5.75 -31.63 10.28
C MET A 768 7.08 -32.34 10.06
N PHE A 769 7.10 -33.36 9.21
CA PHE A 769 8.31 -34.08 8.81
C PHE A 769 8.46 -34.13 7.28
N PRO A 770 9.62 -34.53 6.73
CA PRO A 770 9.85 -34.57 5.29
C PRO A 770 8.84 -35.46 4.52
N TYR A 771 8.46 -35.12 3.28
CA TYR A 771 9.00 -34.04 2.47
C TYR A 771 8.06 -32.83 2.33
N GLY A 772 8.62 -31.65 2.07
CA GLY A 772 7.89 -30.45 1.64
C GLY A 772 7.68 -30.38 0.13
N TYR A 773 8.62 -30.87 -0.68
CA TYR A 773 8.61 -30.65 -2.13
C TYR A 773 7.86 -31.73 -2.93
N THR A 774 7.64 -32.91 -2.35
CA THR A 774 7.04 -34.07 -3.02
C THR A 774 6.06 -34.80 -2.12
N LYS A 775 5.06 -35.45 -2.73
CA LYS A 775 4.12 -36.38 -2.06
C LYS A 775 4.69 -37.80 -1.91
N GLU A 776 5.91 -38.04 -2.37
CA GLU A 776 6.59 -39.31 -2.11
C GLU A 776 6.94 -39.42 -0.63
N HIS A 777 6.70 -40.60 -0.05
CA HIS A 777 6.93 -40.83 1.37
C HIS A 777 8.42 -40.98 1.69
N ALA A 778 8.83 -40.39 2.81
CA ALA A 778 10.12 -40.62 3.46
C ALA A 778 10.39 -42.13 3.71
N TYR A 779 11.65 -42.59 3.63
CA TYR A 779 11.95 -44.03 3.78
C TYR A 779 11.51 -44.65 5.12
N ASN A 780 11.42 -43.84 6.19
CA ASN A 780 10.88 -44.22 7.50
C ASN A 780 9.59 -43.44 7.84
N TYR A 781 8.78 -43.10 6.84
CA TYR A 781 7.54 -42.32 6.96
C TYR A 781 6.64 -42.77 8.11
N GLU A 782 6.45 -44.08 8.30
CA GLU A 782 5.60 -44.62 9.38
C GLU A 782 6.16 -44.31 10.77
N ASP A 783 7.48 -44.38 10.96
CA ASP A 783 8.11 -44.00 12.23
C ASP A 783 7.97 -42.50 12.48
N LEU A 784 8.18 -41.67 11.45
CA LEU A 784 8.01 -40.22 11.56
C LEU A 784 6.55 -39.83 11.86
N ARG A 785 5.58 -40.50 11.24
CA ARG A 785 4.15 -40.33 11.50
C ARG A 785 3.77 -40.70 12.92
N GLU A 786 4.25 -41.84 13.43
CA GLU A 786 4.00 -42.28 14.80
C GLU A 786 4.65 -41.34 15.83
N LEU A 787 5.90 -40.93 15.62
CA LEU A 787 6.62 -40.04 16.53
C LEU A 787 6.00 -38.63 16.54
N GLY A 788 5.57 -38.10 15.39
CA GLY A 788 4.85 -36.82 15.30
C GLY A 788 3.49 -36.87 16.00
N GLN A 789 2.77 -37.99 15.88
CA GLN A 789 1.51 -38.21 16.60
C GLN A 789 1.71 -38.34 18.12
N LEU A 790 2.78 -39.00 18.57
CA LEU A 790 3.17 -39.04 19.99
C LEU A 790 3.49 -37.64 20.52
N ALA A 791 4.21 -36.83 19.73
CA ALA A 791 4.54 -35.44 20.06
C ALA A 791 3.29 -34.57 20.22
N ALA A 792 2.35 -34.64 19.26
CA ALA A 792 1.08 -33.92 19.32
C ALA A 792 0.20 -34.39 20.50
N ASN A 793 0.23 -35.69 20.83
CA ASN A 793 -0.47 -36.23 22.00
C ASN A 793 0.15 -35.75 23.32
N ALA A 794 1.48 -35.61 23.40
CA ALA A 794 2.17 -35.08 24.58
C ALA A 794 1.78 -33.61 24.86
N ILE A 795 1.72 -32.77 23.82
CA ILE A 795 1.20 -31.39 23.93
C ILE A 795 -0.23 -31.39 24.43
N LYS A 796 -1.11 -32.16 23.79
CA LYS A 796 -2.53 -32.23 24.15
C LYS A 796 -2.74 -32.73 25.59
N ALA A 797 -1.91 -33.66 26.07
CA ALA A 797 -1.95 -34.14 27.45
C ALA A 797 -1.48 -33.08 28.47
N LEU A 798 -0.55 -32.21 28.09
CA LEU A 798 0.01 -31.17 28.97
C LEU A 798 -0.92 -29.95 29.12
N THR A 799 -1.49 -29.45 28.01
CA THR A 799 -2.20 -28.17 27.98
C THR A 799 -3.59 -28.22 27.36
N GLY A 800 -3.96 -29.34 26.72
CA GLY A 800 -5.16 -29.45 25.90
C GLY A 800 -5.05 -28.79 24.52
N VAL A 801 -3.94 -28.14 24.18
CA VAL A 801 -3.74 -27.53 22.87
C VAL A 801 -3.59 -28.62 21.79
N HIS A 802 -4.22 -28.40 20.65
CA HIS A 802 -4.18 -29.32 19.52
C HIS A 802 -3.12 -28.90 18.51
N TYR A 803 -2.19 -29.81 18.20
CA TYR A 803 -1.26 -29.68 17.09
C TYR A 803 -1.57 -30.73 16.02
N THR A 804 -1.45 -30.36 14.75
CA THR A 804 -1.56 -31.28 13.61
C THR A 804 -0.20 -31.87 13.29
N SER A 805 -0.12 -33.15 12.91
CA SER A 805 1.13 -33.77 12.48
C SER A 805 0.93 -34.61 11.22
N GLY A 806 1.95 -34.61 10.34
CA GLY A 806 1.94 -35.24 9.03
C GLY A 806 3.18 -34.82 8.23
N SER A 807 3.29 -35.26 6.98
CA SER A 807 4.34 -34.75 6.10
C SER A 807 4.09 -33.27 5.78
N LYS A 808 5.15 -32.50 5.54
CA LYS A 808 5.06 -31.05 5.33
C LYS A 808 4.16 -30.68 4.13
N ILE A 809 4.25 -31.41 3.03
CA ILE A 809 3.41 -31.18 1.84
C ILE A 809 1.91 -31.48 2.07
N GLU A 810 1.59 -32.42 2.96
CA GLU A 810 0.20 -32.80 3.30
C GLU A 810 -0.40 -31.90 4.39
N THR A 811 0.45 -31.30 5.23
CA THR A 811 0.01 -30.59 6.45
C THR A 811 -0.14 -29.08 6.24
N ILE A 812 0.73 -28.44 5.44
CA ILE A 812 0.73 -26.98 5.26
C ILE A 812 0.61 -26.55 3.79
N TYR A 813 1.67 -26.70 2.98
CA TYR A 813 1.69 -26.45 1.54
C TYR A 813 2.99 -27.01 0.92
N PRO A 814 3.00 -27.31 -0.39
CA PRO A 814 4.22 -27.69 -1.11
C PRO A 814 5.31 -26.61 -0.98
N SER A 815 6.52 -26.98 -0.54
CA SER A 815 7.65 -26.06 -0.38
C SER A 815 8.99 -26.76 -0.59
N SER A 816 9.95 -26.08 -1.23
CA SER A 816 11.25 -26.64 -1.62
C SER A 816 12.44 -25.86 -1.05
N GLY A 817 13.66 -26.40 -1.11
CA GLY A 817 14.86 -25.73 -0.60
C GLY A 817 14.87 -25.51 0.92
N SER A 818 14.22 -26.38 1.69
CA SER A 818 14.06 -26.22 3.14
C SER A 818 15.11 -26.99 3.95
N SER A 819 15.44 -26.49 5.15
CA SER A 819 16.50 -27.04 6.00
C SER A 819 16.26 -28.51 6.35
N ILE A 820 15.02 -28.87 6.72
CA ILE A 820 14.67 -30.23 7.15
C ILE A 820 14.70 -31.26 6.01
N ASP A 821 14.30 -30.87 4.80
CA ASP A 821 14.32 -31.77 3.64
C ASP A 821 15.78 -32.03 3.23
N TRP A 822 16.62 -30.97 3.22
CA TRP A 822 18.05 -31.06 2.91
C TRP A 822 18.82 -31.97 3.88
N VAL A 823 18.70 -31.80 5.21
CA VAL A 823 19.43 -32.67 6.16
C VAL A 823 18.97 -34.12 6.13
N TYR A 824 17.70 -34.36 5.82
CA TYR A 824 17.13 -35.70 5.71
C TYR A 824 17.56 -36.38 4.39
N ALA A 825 17.43 -35.67 3.27
CA ALA A 825 17.76 -36.17 1.93
C ALA A 825 19.27 -36.31 1.71
N VAL A 826 20.08 -35.31 2.08
CA VAL A 826 21.53 -35.27 1.82
C VAL A 826 22.31 -35.94 2.94
N HIS A 827 22.12 -35.49 4.19
CA HIS A 827 22.91 -35.94 5.35
C HIS A 827 22.36 -37.17 6.07
N LYS A 828 21.22 -37.72 5.61
CA LYS A 828 20.59 -38.95 6.13
C LYS A 828 20.33 -38.91 7.64
N ILE A 829 20.06 -37.72 8.19
CA ILE A 829 19.63 -37.59 9.60
C ILE A 829 18.23 -38.20 9.70
N PRO A 830 18.03 -39.31 10.44
CA PRO A 830 16.85 -40.15 10.29
C PRO A 830 15.57 -39.57 10.92
N ILE A 831 15.71 -38.63 11.87
CA ILE A 831 14.60 -37.99 12.58
C ILE A 831 14.68 -36.49 12.30
N ALA A 832 13.78 -35.97 11.47
CA ALA A 832 13.77 -34.56 11.06
C ALA A 832 12.36 -33.97 11.21
N TYR A 833 12.23 -32.83 11.89
CA TYR A 833 10.95 -32.15 12.08
C TYR A 833 11.04 -30.63 11.99
N THR A 834 10.00 -30.02 11.43
CA THR A 834 9.65 -28.60 11.59
C THR A 834 8.49 -28.48 12.59
N PHE A 835 8.68 -27.62 13.59
CA PHE A 835 7.64 -27.20 14.53
C PHE A 835 7.09 -25.84 14.14
N GLU A 836 5.82 -25.75 13.76
CA GLU A 836 5.10 -24.47 13.75
C GLU A 836 4.45 -24.30 15.12
N LEU A 837 5.02 -23.41 15.95
CA LEU A 837 4.63 -23.21 17.34
C LEU A 837 3.25 -22.49 17.47
N ARG A 838 2.90 -22.11 18.71
CA ARG A 838 1.58 -21.58 19.11
C ARG A 838 1.06 -20.46 18.23
N GLY A 839 -0.27 -20.40 18.19
CA GLY A 839 -1.06 -19.65 17.23
C GLY A 839 -1.74 -20.66 16.31
N PRO A 840 -3.07 -20.87 16.40
CA PRO A 840 -3.78 -21.68 15.42
C PRO A 840 -3.70 -21.05 14.03
N PRO A 841 -4.02 -21.77 12.93
CA PRO A 841 -3.95 -21.24 11.58
C PRO A 841 -4.78 -19.95 11.34
N ASP A 842 -5.85 -19.73 12.11
CA ASP A 842 -6.66 -18.50 12.09
C ASP A 842 -6.35 -17.51 13.24
N SER A 843 -5.16 -17.63 13.87
CA SER A 843 -4.68 -16.74 14.92
C SER A 843 -4.69 -15.26 14.51
N GLN A 844 -5.27 -14.42 15.35
CA GLN A 844 -5.24 -12.96 15.19
C GLN A 844 -3.91 -12.34 15.65
N ASP A 845 -3.13 -13.04 16.47
CA ASP A 845 -1.82 -12.58 16.94
C ASP A 845 -0.74 -12.80 15.90
N MET A 846 -0.95 -13.76 14.99
CA MET A 846 -0.02 -14.09 13.92
C MET A 846 1.38 -14.40 14.49
N PHE A 847 2.41 -13.66 14.07
CA PHE A 847 3.79 -13.77 14.59
C PHE A 847 4.04 -12.93 15.86
N ILE A 848 3.01 -12.21 16.35
CA ILE A 848 3.04 -11.28 17.49
C ILE A 848 2.47 -11.97 18.74
N LEU A 849 2.93 -13.19 19.01
CA LEU A 849 2.41 -14.01 20.11
C LEU A 849 2.69 -13.31 21.48
N PRO A 850 1.66 -13.08 22.32
CA PRO A 850 1.82 -12.42 23.62
C PRO A 850 2.83 -13.13 24.54
N ALA A 851 3.56 -12.38 25.37
CA ALA A 851 4.70 -12.93 26.11
C ALA A 851 4.29 -13.90 27.23
N GLU A 852 3.08 -13.78 27.76
CA GLU A 852 2.48 -14.75 28.67
C GLU A 852 2.28 -16.15 28.04
N GLN A 853 2.33 -16.24 26.71
CA GLN A 853 2.29 -17.51 25.95
C GLN A 853 3.67 -18.16 25.80
N ILE A 854 4.77 -17.48 26.12
CA ILE A 854 6.14 -18.00 25.90
C ILE A 854 6.36 -19.29 26.69
N LEU A 855 6.28 -19.23 28.03
CA LEU A 855 6.49 -20.39 28.89
C LEU A 855 5.56 -21.56 28.54
N PRO A 856 4.23 -21.40 28.37
CA PRO A 856 3.36 -22.49 27.94
C PRO A 856 3.74 -23.10 26.58
N THR A 857 4.07 -22.28 25.56
CA THR A 857 4.52 -22.78 24.25
C THR A 857 5.80 -23.58 24.36
N ALA A 858 6.75 -23.09 25.16
CA ALA A 858 8.05 -23.72 25.29
C ALA A 858 7.99 -25.04 26.07
N GLN A 859 7.09 -25.13 27.06
CA GLN A 859 6.78 -26.38 27.76
C GLN A 859 6.13 -27.42 26.82
N GLU A 860 5.20 -27.01 25.96
CA GLU A 860 4.59 -27.87 24.93
C GLU A 860 5.65 -28.39 23.95
N ALA A 861 6.46 -27.50 23.40
CA ALA A 861 7.54 -27.85 22.50
C ALA A 861 8.51 -28.82 23.16
N PHE A 862 8.88 -28.62 24.43
CA PHE A 862 9.79 -29.53 25.12
C PHE A 862 9.17 -30.91 25.36
N ALA A 863 7.90 -30.99 25.75
CA ALA A 863 7.18 -32.25 25.91
C ALA A 863 7.09 -33.04 24.58
N ALA A 864 6.83 -32.34 23.48
CA ALA A 864 6.83 -32.91 22.14
C ALA A 864 8.22 -33.42 21.71
N ILE A 865 9.27 -32.61 21.92
CA ILE A 865 10.66 -32.97 21.59
C ILE A 865 11.11 -34.18 22.41
N ARG A 866 10.81 -34.21 23.71
CA ARG A 866 11.04 -35.37 24.59
C ARG A 866 10.39 -36.63 24.02
N ALA A 867 9.09 -36.56 23.65
CA ALA A 867 8.36 -37.71 23.10
C ALA A 867 8.97 -38.23 21.78
N ILE A 868 9.42 -37.34 20.89
CA ILE A 868 10.12 -37.71 19.64
C ILE A 868 11.44 -38.43 19.96
N VAL A 869 12.25 -37.87 20.86
CA VAL A 869 13.56 -38.43 21.22
C VAL A 869 13.43 -39.79 21.91
N GLU A 870 12.57 -39.90 22.91
CA GLU A 870 12.33 -41.16 23.64
C GLU A 870 11.73 -42.24 22.72
N GLY A 871 10.76 -41.87 21.87
CA GLY A 871 10.17 -42.80 20.90
C GLY A 871 11.18 -43.26 19.84
N ALA A 872 12.03 -42.36 19.33
CA ALA A 872 13.09 -42.71 18.38
C ALA A 872 14.15 -43.61 19.03
N ALA A 873 14.44 -43.43 20.32
CA ALA A 873 15.31 -44.32 21.09
C ALA A 873 14.71 -45.72 21.27
N ALA A 874 13.41 -45.81 21.58
CA ALA A 874 12.70 -47.09 21.64
C ALA A 874 12.72 -47.83 20.29
N LYS A 875 12.56 -47.11 19.17
CA LYS A 875 12.70 -47.62 17.79
C LYS A 875 14.15 -47.93 17.39
N GLY A 876 15.14 -47.47 18.16
CA GLY A 876 16.55 -47.83 18.00
C GLY A 876 17.42 -46.86 17.20
N TYR A 877 16.94 -45.66 16.86
CA TYR A 877 17.65 -44.68 16.03
C TYR A 877 18.95 -44.11 16.65
N TYR A 878 19.16 -44.31 17.95
CA TYR A 878 20.36 -43.87 18.68
C TYR A 878 21.31 -45.02 19.09
N LYS A 879 21.08 -46.25 18.62
CA LYS A 879 21.94 -47.41 18.92
C LYS A 879 23.30 -47.35 18.19
#